data_AF-A0A327VQF8-F1
#
_entry.id   AF-A0A327VQF8-F1
#
_cell.length_a   1.000
_cell.length_b   1.000
_cell.length_c   1.000
_cell.angle_alpha   90.00
_cell.angle_beta   90.00
_cell.angle_gamma   90.00
#
_symmetry.space_group_name_H-M   'P 1'
#
loop_
_entity.id
_entity.type
_entity.pdbx_description
1 polymer ?
#
loop_
_entity_poly.entity_id
_entity_poly.type
_entity_poly.pdbx_seq_one_letter_code
_entity_poly.pdbx_strand_id
1 'polypeptide(L)'
;MKKVIDEYSLLKATGIFCDSLPKSLVSPTQLSLLKKAADFFPPLLRFGLECRLTNDEQVDLQLCIRRDEDDLPAIHNWFQNKFTENQEQEKILLFLKTWADKSSSYYRNIAEVFLELDVLPSGIEAPLLFFQLQPGISATQKKNFCFSLLSEILGERQSFLSLFEKVLYACPDPAFIAYLGIMFSRDMEVLRINIKKLPFTAVAPFLRKLDYAWTGPALDQWISFIYSHADRVTLCIDIGENVLPKIGFECSWNEQPPKETYWRFFIEKLNSSGLYSKEKIEDILNWDKEIFPGEMEDWPEHLWIESLRKPENEFTILKKEISHLKLSYCPDKEIELKAYLGYGNLWKSKINSLNEKPSALISPLTVNQAINNGVDYLLSNQQQSGWWKDFYTYPGESDEWVTAYIAYHLARIKSPKTSEALHKAWEILQTRYRKNEGWGYNVLMQADADSTIWTWLFANTAGFACEFPEPGIDIMNKYSTQDGGIITYTPDGPIGQDSRNRDAACFHGWQIPHLCVTAACALAGRQRAIEYLLDHQNTAGYWYSYWWDGPEYATALSVEALYTNDAHKYEKAIELSVNWACESARKELDRLVPNDFKIAFLLRIILCSHNKTKHQILINATLNYLINTQQPSGYWNSSAELRIPKFDDTNHEKGENVFINKDHKRNFTTITILDALIKYDEFNVS
;
A
#
# COMPACT_ATOMS: atom_id res chain seq x y z
N MET A 1 13.86 7.73 54.67
CA MET A 1 14.63 8.32 53.56
C MET A 1 14.81 7.26 52.48
N LYS A 2 13.88 7.17 51.51
CA LYS A 2 14.12 6.41 50.27
C LYS A 2 15.25 7.17 49.56
N LYS A 3 16.47 6.63 49.57
CA LYS A 3 17.55 7.14 48.73
C LYS A 3 17.02 7.02 47.30
N VAL A 4 16.77 8.14 46.65
CA VAL A 4 16.47 8.18 45.21
C VAL A 4 17.72 7.60 44.56
N ILE A 5 17.68 6.30 44.24
CA ILE A 5 18.58 5.74 43.26
C ILE A 5 18.30 6.59 42.02
N ASP A 6 19.34 7.12 41.42
CA ASP A 6 19.23 7.98 40.25
C ASP A 6 18.71 7.11 39.10
N GLU A 7 17.40 6.89 39.05
CA GLU A 7 16.75 5.89 38.20
C GLU A 7 17.09 6.19 36.74
N TYR A 8 17.56 5.17 36.01
CA TYR A 8 17.85 5.27 34.58
C TYR A 8 16.53 5.23 33.82
N SER A 9 15.88 6.39 33.64
CA SER A 9 14.57 6.56 32.99
C SER A 9 14.67 6.63 31.47
N LEU A 10 13.53 6.69 30.77
CA LEU A 10 13.50 6.96 29.33
C LEU A 10 14.23 8.28 29.00
N LEU A 11 14.05 9.33 29.81
CA LEU A 11 14.77 10.59 29.61
C LEU A 11 16.28 10.37 29.54
N LYS A 12 16.86 9.67 30.52
CA LYS A 12 18.30 9.37 30.54
C LYS A 12 18.72 8.44 29.39
N ALA A 13 17.90 7.43 29.08
CA ALA A 13 18.16 6.51 27.97
C ALA A 13 18.17 7.20 26.61
N THR A 14 17.42 8.30 26.45
CA THR A 14 17.36 9.06 25.20
C THR A 14 18.48 10.07 25.01
N GLY A 15 19.33 10.29 26.03
CA GLY A 15 20.44 11.25 25.97
C GLY A 15 19.99 12.64 25.50
N ILE A 16 20.62 13.15 24.44
CA ILE A 16 20.32 14.47 23.85
C ILE A 16 19.08 14.49 22.93
N PHE A 17 18.36 13.37 22.75
CA PHE A 17 17.24 13.29 21.80
C PHE A 17 16.21 14.41 22.02
N CYS A 18 15.73 14.59 23.25
CA CYS A 18 14.74 15.61 23.57
C CYS A 18 15.24 17.01 23.22
N ASP A 19 16.52 17.29 23.48
CA ASP A 19 17.16 18.58 23.17
C ASP A 19 17.42 18.78 21.68
N SER A 20 17.42 17.70 20.88
CA SER A 20 17.54 17.73 19.43
C SER A 20 16.21 17.92 18.69
N LEU A 21 15.08 17.97 19.41
CA LEU A 21 13.75 18.10 18.79
C LEU A 21 13.59 19.47 18.12
N PRO A 22 13.05 19.54 16.90
CA PRO A 22 12.80 20.82 16.23
C PRO A 22 11.83 21.69 17.04
N LYS A 23 12.17 22.97 17.19
CA LYS A 23 11.37 23.93 17.96
C LYS A 23 9.97 24.16 17.38
N SER A 24 9.80 23.94 16.07
CA SER A 24 8.51 24.04 15.43
C SER A 24 7.56 22.93 15.90
N LEU A 25 8.10 21.73 16.20
CA LEU A 25 7.34 20.58 16.69
C LEU A 25 7.15 20.65 18.20
N VAL A 26 8.19 21.02 18.95
CA VAL A 26 8.17 21.07 20.41
C VAL A 26 8.65 22.43 20.89
N SER A 27 7.74 23.24 21.40
CA SER A 27 8.10 24.56 21.96
C SER A 27 8.98 24.39 23.21
N PRO A 28 9.77 25.40 23.61
CA PRO A 28 10.59 25.33 24.84
C PRO A 28 9.77 25.00 26.10
N THR A 29 8.53 25.49 26.17
CA THR A 29 7.60 25.19 27.26
C THR A 29 7.20 23.72 27.23
N GLN A 30 6.77 23.22 26.06
CA GLN A 30 6.37 21.83 25.89
C GLN A 30 7.54 20.87 26.12
N LEU A 31 8.77 21.25 25.73
CA LEU A 31 9.96 20.44 25.93
C LEU A 31 10.21 20.15 27.42
N SER A 32 9.98 21.12 28.30
CA SER A 32 10.11 20.91 29.75
C SER A 32 9.10 19.88 30.27
N LEU A 33 7.86 19.92 29.77
CA LEU A 33 6.81 18.96 30.13
C LEU A 33 7.13 17.56 29.56
N LEU A 34 7.57 17.50 28.31
CA LEU A 34 7.95 16.26 27.64
C LEU A 34 9.13 15.57 28.35
N LYS A 35 10.12 16.33 28.82
CA LYS A 35 11.22 15.78 29.64
C LYS A 35 10.71 15.15 30.93
N LYS A 36 9.73 15.76 31.61
CA LYS A 36 9.11 15.17 32.80
C LYS A 36 8.36 13.87 32.45
N ALA A 37 7.60 13.87 31.34
CA ALA A 37 6.91 12.67 30.86
C ALA A 37 7.89 11.54 30.48
N ALA A 38 9.01 11.87 29.85
CA ALA A 38 10.07 10.90 29.57
C ALA A 38 10.74 10.39 30.86
N ASP A 39 10.88 11.21 31.90
CA ASP A 39 11.45 10.74 33.17
C ASP A 39 10.51 9.79 33.95
N PHE A 40 9.21 9.83 33.64
CA PHE A 40 8.22 8.93 34.22
C PHE A 40 8.29 7.51 33.65
N PHE A 41 8.67 7.35 32.38
CA PHE A 41 8.73 6.04 31.73
C PHE A 41 10.04 5.27 32.00
N PRO A 42 10.00 3.93 32.00
CA PRO A 42 11.20 3.09 32.08
C PRO A 42 12.09 3.29 30.86
N PRO A 43 13.39 2.90 30.92
CA PRO A 43 14.38 3.16 29.87
C PRO A 43 14.20 2.25 28.64
N LEU A 44 13.04 2.33 27.99
CA LEU A 44 12.66 1.51 26.85
C LEU A 44 12.66 2.37 25.58
N LEU A 45 13.65 2.17 24.70
CA LEU A 45 13.78 2.94 23.46
C LEU A 45 12.87 2.41 22.36
N ARG A 46 11.56 2.50 22.61
CA ARG A 46 10.49 2.21 21.65
C ARG A 46 9.30 3.09 21.99
N PHE A 47 9.31 4.34 21.53
CA PHE A 47 8.28 5.32 21.88
C PHE A 47 7.88 6.18 20.68
N GLY A 48 6.76 6.88 20.82
CA GLY A 48 6.21 7.78 19.81
C GLY A 48 5.88 9.14 20.38
N LEU A 49 5.98 10.17 19.54
CA LEU A 49 5.49 11.52 19.80
C LEU A 49 4.23 11.78 18.98
N GLU A 50 3.16 12.25 19.62
CA GLU A 50 1.93 12.69 18.94
C GLU A 50 1.93 14.22 18.79
N CYS A 51 2.31 14.71 17.61
CA CYS A 51 2.43 16.12 17.31
C CYS A 51 1.19 16.64 16.56
N ARG A 52 0.56 17.72 17.05
CA ARG A 52 -0.52 18.41 16.31
C ARG A 52 0.08 19.31 15.24
N LEU A 53 -0.51 19.31 14.04
CA LEU A 53 -0.04 20.16 12.93
C LEU A 53 -0.64 21.58 12.95
N THR A 54 -1.67 21.80 13.77
CA THR A 54 -2.23 23.13 14.08
C THR A 54 -1.27 23.95 14.95
N ASN A 55 -1.68 25.16 15.34
CA ASN A 55 -0.94 26.00 16.29
C ASN A 55 -0.97 25.48 17.75
N ASP A 56 -1.57 24.31 17.99
CA ASP A 56 -1.51 23.67 19.29
C ASP A 56 -0.07 23.16 19.54
N GLU A 57 0.49 23.51 20.69
CA GLU A 57 1.85 23.16 21.09
C GLU A 57 1.93 21.81 21.82
N GLN A 58 0.78 21.18 22.14
CA GLN A 58 0.77 19.91 22.85
C GLN A 58 1.45 18.81 22.03
N VAL A 59 2.33 18.06 22.70
CA VAL A 59 3.01 16.87 22.18
C VAL A 59 2.92 15.78 23.21
N ASP A 60 2.20 14.70 22.90
CA ASP A 60 2.00 13.57 23.80
C ASP A 60 3.06 12.49 23.59
N LEU A 61 3.27 11.66 24.61
CA LEU A 61 4.31 10.64 24.63
C LEU A 61 3.71 9.25 24.77
N GLN A 62 4.10 8.33 23.90
CA GLN A 62 3.61 6.96 23.88
C GLN A 62 4.77 5.98 24.05
N LEU A 63 4.66 5.02 24.98
CA LEU A 63 5.66 3.97 25.18
C LEU A 63 5.13 2.63 24.69
N CYS A 64 5.90 1.93 23.86
CA CYS A 64 5.54 0.62 23.31
C CYS A 64 6.28 -0.52 24.01
N ILE A 65 5.53 -1.37 24.71
CA ILE A 65 6.04 -2.54 25.44
C ILE A 65 5.63 -3.81 24.71
N ARG A 66 6.56 -4.75 24.53
CA ARG A 66 6.38 -6.03 23.85
C ARG A 66 6.71 -7.19 24.78
N ARG A 67 5.79 -8.13 24.86
CA ARG A 67 5.86 -9.31 25.72
C ARG A 67 7.14 -10.14 25.53
N ASP A 68 7.55 -10.31 24.27
CA ASP A 68 8.63 -11.22 23.89
C ASP A 68 10.00 -10.53 23.80
N GLU A 69 10.04 -9.20 23.89
CA GLU A 69 11.28 -8.41 23.79
C GLU A 69 11.67 -7.79 25.13
N ASP A 70 10.72 -7.48 26.00
CA ASP A 70 10.95 -6.64 27.18
C ASP A 70 10.76 -7.41 28.52
N ASP A 71 11.42 -6.95 29.58
CA ASP A 71 11.32 -7.52 30.94
C ASP A 71 10.06 -7.01 31.65
N LEU A 72 8.93 -7.71 31.44
CA LEU A 72 7.63 -7.32 32.01
C LEU A 72 7.63 -7.20 33.55
N PRO A 73 8.23 -8.13 34.33
CA PRO A 73 8.38 -7.94 35.78
C PRO A 73 9.13 -6.66 36.17
N ALA A 74 10.22 -6.32 35.47
CA ALA A 74 10.96 -5.08 35.74
C ALA A 74 10.11 -3.84 35.43
N ILE A 75 9.34 -3.86 34.34
CA ILE A 75 8.43 -2.78 33.95
C ILE A 75 7.32 -2.60 34.99
N HIS A 76 6.69 -3.69 35.44
CA HIS A 76 5.70 -3.61 36.52
C HIS A 76 6.30 -2.97 37.78
N ASN A 77 7.49 -3.42 38.20
CA ASN A 77 8.17 -2.87 39.38
C ASN A 77 8.52 -1.38 39.23
N TRP A 78 8.88 -0.94 38.02
CA TRP A 78 9.11 0.48 37.73
C TRP A 78 7.87 1.32 38.04
N PHE A 79 6.72 0.96 37.46
CA PHE A 79 5.48 1.70 37.68
C PHE A 79 4.99 1.60 39.12
N GLN A 80 5.18 0.45 39.78
CA GLN A 80 4.85 0.29 41.19
C GLN A 80 5.59 1.29 42.09
N ASN A 81 6.81 1.69 41.71
CA ASN A 81 7.59 2.68 42.45
C ASN A 81 7.25 4.13 42.09
N LYS A 82 6.74 4.38 40.87
CA LYS A 82 6.39 5.73 40.39
C LYS A 82 4.97 6.17 40.76
N PHE A 83 4.02 5.24 40.79
CA PHE A 83 2.62 5.55 41.07
C PHE A 83 2.41 5.94 42.54
N THR A 84 1.42 6.80 42.78
CA THR A 84 1.16 7.44 44.07
C THR A 84 -0.16 6.96 44.71
N GLU A 85 -0.56 5.71 44.44
CA GLU A 85 -1.75 5.04 45.01
C GLU A 85 -3.08 5.76 44.68
N ASN A 86 -3.32 6.11 43.41
CA ASN A 86 -4.66 6.48 42.94
C ASN A 86 -5.35 5.30 42.21
N GLN A 87 -6.69 5.32 42.16
CA GLN A 87 -7.49 4.18 41.70
C GLN A 87 -7.17 3.75 40.26
N GLU A 88 -6.90 4.68 39.36
CA GLU A 88 -6.55 4.40 37.96
C GLU A 88 -5.18 3.75 37.83
N GLN A 89 -4.19 4.26 38.57
CA GLN A 89 -2.84 3.72 38.63
C GLN A 89 -2.84 2.29 39.19
N GLU A 90 -3.66 2.00 40.21
CA GLU A 90 -3.82 0.65 40.74
C GLU A 90 -4.35 -0.34 39.69
N LYS A 91 -5.30 0.10 38.84
CA LYS A 91 -5.83 -0.72 37.73
C LYS A 91 -4.75 -1.02 36.69
N ILE A 92 -3.89 -0.05 36.38
CA ILE A 92 -2.76 -0.25 35.46
C ILE A 92 -1.74 -1.23 36.07
N LEU A 93 -1.42 -1.10 37.36
CA LEU A 93 -0.53 -2.05 38.04
C LEU A 93 -1.10 -3.46 38.04
N LEU A 94 -2.39 -3.62 38.31
CA LEU A 94 -3.06 -4.91 38.22
C LEU A 94 -2.92 -5.51 36.83
N PHE A 95 -3.19 -4.72 35.78
CA PHE A 95 -3.04 -5.17 34.41
C PHE A 95 -1.60 -5.61 34.10
N LEU A 96 -0.61 -4.77 34.40
CA LEU A 96 0.80 -5.07 34.11
C LEU A 96 1.30 -6.28 34.89
N LYS A 97 0.84 -6.45 36.13
CA LYS A 97 1.16 -7.62 36.97
C LYS A 97 0.61 -8.91 36.37
N THR A 98 -0.68 -8.92 36.01
CA THR A 98 -1.33 -10.08 35.38
C THR A 98 -0.70 -10.36 34.02
N TRP A 99 -0.34 -9.33 33.25
CA TRP A 99 0.34 -9.49 31.97
C TRP A 99 1.76 -10.05 32.11
N ALA A 100 2.50 -9.69 33.15
CA ALA A 100 3.85 -10.23 33.42
C ALA A 100 3.84 -11.72 33.85
N ASP A 101 2.71 -12.24 34.35
CA ASP A 101 2.56 -13.65 34.70
C ASP A 101 2.40 -14.53 33.45
N LYS A 102 3.43 -15.34 33.16
CA LYS A 102 3.48 -16.25 32.00
C LYS A 102 2.34 -17.27 31.96
N SER A 103 1.69 -17.56 33.09
CA SER A 103 0.56 -18.48 33.16
C SER A 103 -0.78 -17.82 32.84
N SER A 104 -0.84 -16.48 32.86
CA SER A 104 -2.08 -15.73 32.70
C SER A 104 -2.63 -15.80 31.28
N SER A 105 -3.91 -15.48 31.13
CA SER A 105 -4.51 -15.27 29.81
C SER A 105 -3.96 -14.00 29.14
N TYR A 106 -3.54 -12.99 29.90
CA TYR A 106 -3.03 -11.73 29.37
C TYR A 106 -1.72 -11.99 28.64
N TYR A 107 -0.77 -12.68 29.28
CA TYR A 107 0.52 -13.01 28.65
C TYR A 107 0.32 -13.80 27.36
N ARG A 108 -0.59 -14.77 27.34
CA ARG A 108 -0.82 -15.60 26.15
C ARG A 108 -1.44 -14.84 24.98
N ASN A 109 -2.35 -13.90 25.24
CA ASN A 109 -3.18 -13.27 24.21
C ASN A 109 -2.77 -11.84 23.84
N ILE A 110 -1.95 -11.17 24.66
CA ILE A 110 -1.49 -9.79 24.42
C ILE A 110 0.02 -9.82 24.15
N ALA A 111 0.40 -9.53 22.91
CA ALA A 111 1.81 -9.47 22.52
C ALA A 111 2.42 -8.08 22.74
N GLU A 112 1.61 -7.02 22.69
CA GLU A 112 2.06 -5.64 22.70
C GLU A 112 1.07 -4.72 23.45
N VAL A 113 1.63 -3.75 24.17
CA VAL A 113 0.92 -2.73 24.94
C VAL A 113 1.51 -1.36 24.64
N PHE A 114 0.67 -0.36 24.42
CA PHE A 114 1.07 1.04 24.44
C PHE A 114 0.54 1.72 25.69
N LEU A 115 1.41 2.48 26.36
CA LEU A 115 1.04 3.41 27.41
C LEU A 115 1.20 4.83 26.88
N GLU A 116 0.13 5.61 26.89
CA GLU A 116 0.13 6.97 26.34
C GLU A 116 -0.09 8.01 27.44
N LEU A 117 0.76 9.03 27.49
CA LEU A 117 0.63 10.17 28.38
C LEU A 117 0.18 11.40 27.61
N ASP A 118 -0.97 11.95 27.99
CA ASP A 118 -1.33 13.31 27.64
C ASP A 118 -0.36 14.27 28.38
N VAL A 119 0.51 14.97 27.66
CA VAL A 119 1.57 15.81 28.27
C VAL A 119 1.03 17.23 28.48
N LEU A 120 0.36 17.41 29.61
CA LEU A 120 -0.36 18.62 29.96
C LEU A 120 0.38 19.48 31.00
N PRO A 121 0.13 20.81 31.05
CA PRO A 121 0.67 21.68 32.09
C PRO A 121 0.21 21.31 33.52
N SER A 122 -0.92 20.62 33.66
CA SER A 122 -1.46 20.15 34.95
C SER A 122 -0.58 19.11 35.63
N GLY A 123 0.28 18.41 34.89
CA GLY A 123 1.17 17.38 35.39
C GLY A 123 0.99 16.05 34.66
N ILE A 124 1.61 15.01 35.20
CA ILE A 124 1.54 13.64 34.67
C ILE A 124 0.42 12.90 35.39
N GLU A 125 -0.59 12.49 34.64
CA GLU A 125 -1.71 11.67 35.12
C GLU A 125 -1.50 10.18 34.79
N ALA A 126 -2.50 9.33 35.08
CA ALA A 126 -2.44 7.92 34.74
C ALA A 126 -2.38 7.74 33.21
N PRO A 127 -1.48 6.91 32.65
CA PRO A 127 -1.41 6.74 31.21
C PRO A 127 -2.64 6.02 30.67
N LEU A 128 -3.04 6.37 29.45
CA LEU A 128 -3.98 5.60 28.66
C LEU A 128 -3.35 4.24 28.35
N LEU A 129 -4.14 3.16 28.44
CA LEU A 129 -3.65 1.80 28.26
C LEU A 129 -4.25 1.20 26.98
N PHE A 130 -3.39 0.89 26.01
CA PHE A 130 -3.78 0.22 24.78
C PHE A 130 -3.13 -1.16 24.71
N PHE A 131 -3.90 -2.18 24.35
CA PHE A 131 -3.36 -3.54 24.22
C PHE A 131 -3.80 -4.19 22.91
N GLN A 132 -2.87 -4.92 22.32
CA GLN A 132 -3.09 -5.60 21.05
C GLN A 132 -3.98 -6.83 21.23
N LEU A 133 -4.90 -7.04 20.30
CA LEU A 133 -5.65 -8.28 20.15
C LEU A 133 -5.04 -9.13 19.03
N GLN A 134 -4.75 -10.40 19.33
CA GLN A 134 -4.20 -11.29 18.32
C GLN A 134 -5.16 -11.47 17.11
N PRO A 135 -4.64 -11.40 15.88
CA PRO A 135 -5.41 -11.79 14.70
C PRO A 135 -5.61 -13.32 14.70
N GLY A 136 -6.66 -13.80 14.03
CA GLY A 136 -6.86 -15.25 13.77
C GLY A 136 -7.56 -16.06 14.87
N ILE A 137 -7.83 -15.50 16.05
CA ILE A 137 -8.76 -16.12 17.02
C ILE A 137 -10.21 -15.75 16.72
N SER A 138 -11.15 -16.67 16.99
CA SER A 138 -12.58 -16.47 16.68
C SER A 138 -13.19 -15.28 17.44
N ALA A 139 -14.23 -14.68 16.88
CA ALA A 139 -14.95 -13.56 17.52
C ALA A 139 -15.43 -13.91 18.94
N THR A 140 -15.92 -15.15 19.16
CA THR A 140 -16.33 -15.65 20.48
C THR A 140 -15.17 -15.74 21.46
N GLN A 141 -14.01 -16.23 21.04
CA GLN A 141 -12.82 -16.27 21.89
C GLN A 141 -12.33 -14.87 22.25
N LYS A 142 -12.31 -13.95 21.26
CA LYS A 142 -11.99 -12.53 21.50
C LYS A 142 -12.94 -11.91 22.50
N LYS A 143 -14.25 -12.12 22.32
CA LYS A 143 -15.29 -11.64 23.22
C LYS A 143 -15.01 -12.11 24.65
N ASN A 144 -14.90 -13.43 24.85
CA ASN A 144 -14.72 -14.01 26.18
C ASN A 144 -13.46 -13.48 26.88
N PHE A 145 -12.35 -13.40 26.14
CA PHE A 145 -11.10 -12.85 26.66
C PHE A 145 -11.25 -11.38 27.06
N CYS A 146 -11.74 -10.54 26.14
CA CYS A 146 -11.86 -9.10 26.37
C CYS A 146 -12.87 -8.77 27.47
N PHE A 147 -14.01 -9.47 27.53
CA PHE A 147 -15.02 -9.27 28.58
C PHE A 147 -14.47 -9.62 29.96
N SER A 148 -13.74 -10.74 30.07
CA SER A 148 -13.07 -11.13 31.33
C SER A 148 -12.06 -10.07 31.75
N LEU A 149 -11.20 -9.63 30.83
CA LEU A 149 -10.17 -8.63 31.09
C LEU A 149 -10.77 -7.29 31.49
N LEU A 150 -11.74 -6.78 30.73
CA LEU A 150 -12.38 -5.49 31.01
C LEU A 150 -13.15 -5.52 32.34
N SER A 151 -13.79 -6.65 32.67
CA SER A 151 -14.49 -6.80 33.95
C SER A 151 -13.51 -6.84 35.14
N GLU A 152 -12.35 -7.47 34.97
CA GLU A 152 -11.30 -7.52 36.00
C GLU A 152 -10.69 -6.13 36.27
N ILE A 153 -10.46 -5.34 35.22
CA ILE A 153 -9.79 -4.03 35.31
C ILE A 153 -10.76 -2.89 35.63
N LEU A 154 -11.95 -2.88 35.02
CA LEU A 154 -12.91 -1.77 35.11
C LEU A 154 -14.15 -2.11 35.94
N GLY A 155 -14.41 -3.39 36.21
CA GLY A 155 -15.63 -3.87 36.87
C GLY A 155 -16.71 -4.33 35.88
N GLU A 156 -17.71 -5.09 36.37
CA GLU A 156 -18.68 -5.83 35.55
C GLU A 156 -19.72 -4.97 34.79
N ARG A 157 -19.87 -3.68 35.10
CA ARG A 157 -20.95 -2.83 34.58
C ARG A 157 -20.39 -1.63 33.81
N GLN A 158 -19.92 -1.88 32.59
CA GLN A 158 -19.54 -0.83 31.66
C GLN A 158 -20.60 -0.67 30.57
N SER A 159 -21.05 0.56 30.36
CA SER A 159 -22.05 0.97 29.38
C SER A 159 -21.71 0.54 27.95
N PHE A 160 -20.42 0.51 27.60
CA PHE A 160 -19.94 0.17 26.25
C PHE A 160 -19.90 -1.33 25.92
N LEU A 161 -20.08 -2.25 26.88
CA LEU A 161 -19.90 -3.70 26.63
C LEU A 161 -20.87 -4.25 25.58
N SER A 162 -22.11 -3.77 25.58
CA SER A 162 -23.13 -4.17 24.60
C SER A 162 -22.75 -3.75 23.17
N LEU A 163 -22.28 -2.51 23.01
CA LEU A 163 -21.83 -1.98 21.73
C LEU A 163 -20.50 -2.63 21.30
N PHE A 164 -19.59 -2.93 22.22
CA PHE A 164 -18.36 -3.66 21.92
C PHE A 164 -18.64 -5.05 21.33
N GLU A 165 -19.62 -5.78 21.89
CA GLU A 165 -20.06 -7.05 21.31
C GLU A 165 -20.59 -6.87 19.88
N LYS A 166 -21.41 -5.82 19.65
CA LYS A 166 -21.90 -5.48 18.31
C LYS A 166 -20.74 -5.21 17.33
N VAL A 167 -19.69 -4.49 17.77
CA VAL A 167 -18.48 -4.23 16.97
C VAL A 167 -17.77 -5.52 16.57
N LEU A 168 -17.59 -6.46 17.50
CA LEU A 168 -16.95 -7.75 17.22
C LEU A 168 -17.65 -8.55 16.12
N TYR A 169 -18.99 -8.56 16.11
CA TYR A 169 -19.77 -9.29 15.11
C TYR A 169 -19.99 -8.51 13.81
N ALA A 170 -19.96 -7.17 13.86
CA ALA A 170 -20.14 -6.33 12.67
C ALA A 170 -18.86 -6.20 11.82
N CYS A 171 -17.69 -6.45 12.40
CA CYS A 171 -16.39 -6.35 11.75
C CYS A 171 -16.27 -7.37 10.60
N PRO A 172 -16.19 -6.93 9.32
CA PRO A 172 -16.17 -7.85 8.18
C PRO A 172 -14.75 -8.38 7.92
N ASP A 173 -14.60 -9.59 7.42
CA ASP A 173 -13.29 -10.04 6.90
C ASP A 173 -12.87 -9.19 5.68
N PRO A 174 -11.56 -8.90 5.50
CA PRO A 174 -10.41 -9.29 6.32
C PRO A 174 -10.11 -8.29 7.46
N ALA A 175 -11.04 -7.39 7.78
CA ALA A 175 -10.89 -6.42 8.85
C ALA A 175 -10.85 -7.11 10.21
N PHE A 176 -10.11 -6.52 11.15
CA PHE A 176 -10.08 -7.02 12.52
C PHE A 176 -9.81 -5.90 13.51
N ILE A 177 -10.35 -6.06 14.72
CA ILE A 177 -9.99 -5.21 15.86
C ILE A 177 -8.56 -5.54 16.26
N ALA A 178 -7.67 -4.56 16.11
CA ALA A 178 -6.24 -4.70 16.36
C ALA A 178 -5.84 -4.25 17.76
N TYR A 179 -6.42 -3.17 18.28
CA TYR A 179 -6.16 -2.67 19.63
C TYR A 179 -7.45 -2.23 20.32
N LEU A 180 -7.46 -2.39 21.63
CA LEU A 180 -8.42 -1.77 22.54
C LEU A 180 -7.67 -0.78 23.43
N GLY A 181 -8.26 0.38 23.70
CA GLY A 181 -7.70 1.42 24.56
C GLY A 181 -8.63 1.78 25.71
N ILE A 182 -8.10 1.81 26.93
CA ILE A 182 -8.76 2.24 28.17
C ILE A 182 -8.28 3.65 28.51
N MET A 183 -9.21 4.60 28.65
CA MET A 183 -8.91 6.03 28.76
C MET A 183 -8.79 6.53 30.22
N PHE A 184 -7.90 5.95 31.03
CA PHE A 184 -7.85 6.18 32.49
C PHE A 184 -7.86 7.67 32.92
N SER A 185 -6.97 8.51 32.41
CA SER A 185 -6.87 9.93 32.77
C SER A 185 -8.00 10.82 32.25
N ARG A 186 -9.00 10.27 31.57
CA ARG A 186 -10.10 11.04 30.98
C ARG A 186 -11.37 10.75 31.74
N ASP A 187 -12.11 11.79 32.09
CA ASP A 187 -13.40 11.72 32.80
C ASP A 187 -14.53 11.26 31.87
N MET A 188 -14.36 10.08 31.26
CA MET A 188 -15.28 9.50 30.28
C MET A 188 -15.25 7.97 30.35
N GLU A 189 -16.42 7.36 30.49
CA GLU A 189 -16.58 5.91 30.43
C GLU A 189 -16.62 5.42 28.97
N VAL A 190 -15.45 5.36 28.33
CA VAL A 190 -15.32 4.99 26.91
C VAL A 190 -14.22 3.97 26.67
N LEU A 191 -14.44 3.14 25.65
CA LEU A 191 -13.45 2.20 25.12
C LEU A 191 -13.03 2.64 23.70
N ARG A 192 -11.73 2.85 23.49
CA ARG A 192 -11.17 3.07 22.16
C ARG A 192 -11.02 1.74 21.43
N ILE A 193 -11.42 1.71 20.16
CA ILE A 193 -11.29 0.54 19.30
C ILE A 193 -10.56 0.95 18.02
N ASN A 194 -9.45 0.27 17.72
CA ASN A 194 -8.68 0.46 16.49
C ASN A 194 -8.87 -0.76 15.57
N ILE A 195 -9.41 -0.52 14.37
CA ILE A 195 -9.80 -1.55 13.41
C ILE A 195 -8.89 -1.44 12.18
N LYS A 196 -8.14 -2.50 11.89
CA LYS A 196 -7.23 -2.58 10.75
C LYS A 196 -7.86 -3.36 9.61
N LYS A 197 -7.38 -3.12 8.38
CA LYS A 197 -7.79 -3.81 7.15
C LYS A 197 -9.28 -3.70 6.83
N LEU A 198 -9.97 -2.67 7.33
CA LEU A 198 -11.36 -2.40 6.96
C LEU A 198 -11.40 -1.94 5.50
N PRO A 199 -12.03 -2.69 4.58
CA PRO A 199 -12.07 -2.30 3.17
C PRO A 199 -12.76 -0.94 2.98
N PHE A 200 -12.30 -0.17 1.99
CA PHE A 200 -12.87 1.15 1.62
C PHE A 200 -14.40 1.10 1.53
N THR A 201 -14.91 0.13 0.77
CA THR A 201 -16.33 -0.07 0.49
C THR A 201 -17.14 -0.48 1.72
N ALA A 202 -16.47 -0.97 2.77
CA ALA A 202 -17.09 -1.47 4.00
C ALA A 202 -17.13 -0.43 5.14
N VAL A 203 -16.40 0.68 5.06
CA VAL A 203 -16.32 1.66 6.17
C VAL A 203 -17.68 2.24 6.53
N ALA A 204 -18.37 2.86 5.56
CA ALA A 204 -19.68 3.46 5.81
C ALA A 204 -20.77 2.42 6.17
N PRO A 205 -20.88 1.27 5.48
CA PRO A 205 -21.78 0.18 5.92
C PRO A 205 -21.49 -0.31 7.34
N PHE A 206 -20.22 -0.42 7.73
CA PHE A 206 -19.82 -0.82 9.07
C PHE A 206 -20.29 0.20 10.12
N LEU A 207 -20.03 1.49 9.91
CA LEU A 207 -20.48 2.55 10.82
C LEU A 207 -22.01 2.61 10.94
N ARG A 208 -22.74 2.42 9.83
CA ARG A 208 -24.22 2.31 9.86
C ARG A 208 -24.70 1.12 10.68
N LYS A 209 -24.05 -0.04 10.57
CA LYS A 209 -24.37 -1.21 11.40
C LYS A 209 -24.15 -0.94 12.89
N LEU A 210 -23.29 0.01 13.26
CA LEU A 210 -23.05 0.43 14.65
C LEU A 210 -23.96 1.57 15.12
N ASP A 211 -24.95 1.97 14.32
CA ASP A 211 -25.85 3.10 14.60
C ASP A 211 -25.08 4.43 14.77
N TYR A 212 -23.94 4.60 14.08
CA TYR A 212 -23.21 5.86 14.10
C TYR A 212 -24.03 6.98 13.43
N ALA A 213 -24.40 8.00 14.20
CA ALA A 213 -25.40 8.99 13.79
C ALA A 213 -24.96 9.90 12.63
N TRP A 214 -23.65 10.00 12.35
CA TRP A 214 -23.08 10.97 11.41
C TRP A 214 -22.50 10.33 10.14
N THR A 215 -23.09 9.22 9.71
CA THR A 215 -22.86 8.73 8.34
C THR A 215 -23.55 9.62 7.33
N GLY A 216 -22.91 9.89 6.19
CA GLY A 216 -23.49 10.70 5.12
C GLY A 216 -22.43 11.29 4.19
N PRO A 217 -22.84 12.12 3.23
CA PRO A 217 -21.97 12.58 2.13
C PRO A 217 -20.68 13.26 2.60
N ALA A 218 -20.72 14.02 3.70
CA ALA A 218 -19.54 14.68 4.24
C ALA A 218 -18.49 13.69 4.72
N LEU A 219 -18.89 12.64 5.44
CA LEU A 219 -17.98 11.58 5.87
C LEU A 219 -17.52 10.73 4.68
N ASP A 220 -18.41 10.42 3.73
CA ASP A 220 -18.08 9.62 2.56
C ASP A 220 -17.00 10.30 1.70
N GLN A 221 -17.02 11.64 1.59
CA GLN A 221 -15.95 12.41 0.95
C GLN A 221 -14.60 12.24 1.65
N TRP A 222 -14.58 12.25 2.99
CA TRP A 222 -13.35 12.04 3.75
C TRP A 222 -12.85 10.60 3.63
N ILE A 223 -13.73 9.61 3.72
CA ILE A 223 -13.36 8.20 3.52
C ILE A 223 -12.75 8.01 2.12
N SER A 224 -13.41 8.55 1.09
CA SER A 224 -12.91 8.54 -0.29
C SER A 224 -11.54 9.20 -0.39
N PHE A 225 -11.36 10.41 0.16
CA PHE A 225 -10.06 11.07 0.17
C PHE A 225 -8.99 10.22 0.85
N ILE A 226 -9.25 9.72 2.06
CA ILE A 226 -8.26 9.00 2.86
C ILE A 226 -7.81 7.70 2.17
N TYR A 227 -8.76 6.87 1.76
CA TYR A 227 -8.47 5.57 1.14
C TYR A 227 -7.88 5.69 -0.26
N SER A 228 -8.17 6.78 -0.97
CA SER A 228 -7.54 7.02 -2.26
C SER A 228 -6.06 7.36 -2.11
N HIS A 229 -5.64 8.00 -1.01
CA HIS A 229 -4.29 8.57 -0.89
C HIS A 229 -3.35 7.85 0.07
N ALA A 230 -3.85 6.98 0.96
CA ALA A 230 -3.04 6.21 1.90
C ALA A 230 -3.01 4.72 1.53
N ASP A 231 -1.87 4.04 1.76
CA ASP A 231 -1.76 2.59 1.51
C ASP A 231 -2.50 1.76 2.55
N ARG A 232 -2.49 2.25 3.80
CA ARG A 232 -3.05 1.55 4.96
C ARG A 232 -3.75 2.55 5.87
N VAL A 233 -4.95 2.19 6.30
CA VAL A 233 -5.81 3.00 7.16
C VAL A 233 -6.31 2.15 8.33
N THR A 234 -6.10 2.62 9.56
CA THR A 234 -6.79 2.11 10.75
C THR A 234 -7.96 3.03 11.08
N LEU A 235 -9.17 2.48 11.23
CA LEU A 235 -10.31 3.22 11.76
C LEU A 235 -10.27 3.18 13.28
N CYS A 236 -10.31 4.34 13.93
CA CYS A 236 -10.26 4.48 15.38
C CYS A 236 -11.57 5.12 15.87
N ILE A 237 -12.36 4.37 16.63
CA ILE A 237 -13.63 4.83 17.19
C ILE A 237 -13.58 4.78 18.71
N ASP A 238 -14.28 5.71 19.37
CA ASP A 238 -14.55 5.64 20.81
C ASP A 238 -16.00 5.20 21.00
N ILE A 239 -16.22 4.23 21.89
CA ILE A 239 -17.56 3.73 22.20
C ILE A 239 -17.90 3.90 23.68
N GLY A 240 -19.07 4.47 23.93
CA GLY A 240 -19.79 4.46 25.22
C GLY A 240 -21.07 3.65 25.06
N GLU A 241 -22.21 4.17 25.54
CA GLU A 241 -23.54 3.66 25.15
C GLU A 241 -23.78 3.73 23.63
N ASN A 242 -23.18 4.73 22.99
CA ASN A 242 -23.22 4.95 21.55
C ASN A 242 -21.78 5.13 21.03
N VAL A 243 -21.60 5.04 19.71
CA VAL A 243 -20.35 5.46 19.07
C VAL A 243 -20.24 6.99 19.20
N LEU A 244 -19.13 7.48 19.75
CA LEU A 244 -18.92 8.92 19.94
C LEU A 244 -18.76 9.67 18.60
N PRO A 245 -19.10 10.97 18.54
CA PRO A 245 -19.05 11.75 17.30
C PRO A 245 -17.66 11.85 16.65
N LYS A 246 -16.58 11.79 17.43
CA LYS A 246 -15.22 11.91 16.89
C LYS A 246 -14.71 10.53 16.49
N ILE A 247 -14.34 10.37 15.22
CA ILE A 247 -13.64 9.18 14.71
C ILE A 247 -12.30 9.57 14.11
N GLY A 248 -11.34 8.66 14.15
CA GLY A 248 -9.98 8.85 13.65
C GLY A 248 -9.64 7.88 12.53
N PHE A 249 -8.74 8.31 11.64
CA PHE A 249 -8.15 7.49 10.58
C PHE A 249 -6.63 7.60 10.65
N GLU A 250 -5.96 6.51 11.03
CA GLU A 250 -4.50 6.43 11.03
C GLU A 250 -4.02 6.02 9.64
N CYS A 251 -3.45 6.96 8.91
CA CYS A 251 -3.02 6.85 7.52
C CYS A 251 -1.51 6.58 7.46
N SER A 252 -1.11 5.52 6.77
CA SER A 252 0.31 5.14 6.62
C SER A 252 0.61 4.70 5.19
N TRP A 253 1.88 4.83 4.82
CA TRP A 253 2.43 4.46 3.52
C TRP A 253 3.54 3.42 3.67
N ASN A 254 3.85 2.71 2.59
CA ASN A 254 4.85 1.65 2.61
C ASN A 254 6.29 2.17 2.78
N GLU A 255 6.58 3.36 2.25
CA GLU A 255 7.91 3.99 2.32
C GLU A 255 7.83 5.35 3.05
N GLN A 256 8.98 5.80 3.58
CA GLN A 256 9.11 7.08 4.29
C GLN A 256 9.24 8.27 3.31
N PRO A 257 8.99 9.52 3.75
CA PRO A 257 8.89 10.69 2.86
C PRO A 257 10.04 10.94 1.87
N PRO A 258 11.32 10.65 2.18
CA PRO A 258 12.41 10.83 1.20
C PRO A 258 12.23 10.03 -0.09
N LYS A 259 11.47 8.93 -0.01
CA LYS A 259 11.09 8.12 -1.17
C LYS A 259 9.63 8.38 -1.55
N GLU A 260 8.73 8.39 -0.57
CA GLU A 260 7.28 8.45 -0.78
C GLU A 260 6.72 9.89 -0.77
N THR A 261 6.40 10.40 -1.95
CA THR A 261 5.92 11.78 -2.12
C THR A 261 4.46 11.95 -1.69
N TYR A 262 3.70 10.86 -1.53
CA TYR A 262 2.30 10.93 -1.08
C TYR A 262 2.15 11.52 0.33
N TRP A 263 3.13 11.38 1.23
CA TRP A 263 3.06 12.01 2.56
C TRP A 263 2.87 13.53 2.44
N ARG A 264 3.71 14.19 1.64
CA ARG A 264 3.65 15.63 1.39
C ARG A 264 2.35 16.00 0.69
N PHE A 265 2.02 15.30 -0.38
CA PHE A 265 0.80 15.56 -1.15
C PHE A 265 -0.45 15.48 -0.28
N PHE A 266 -0.55 14.47 0.58
CA PHE A 266 -1.68 14.28 1.50
C PHE A 266 -1.84 15.46 2.46
N ILE A 267 -0.74 15.89 3.11
CA ILE A 267 -0.75 17.02 4.04
C ILE A 267 -1.11 18.33 3.31
N GLU A 268 -0.50 18.59 2.15
CA GLU A 268 -0.72 19.82 1.38
C GLU A 268 -2.15 19.92 0.84
N LYS A 269 -2.74 18.80 0.43
CA LYS A 269 -4.16 18.75 0.04
C LYS A 269 -5.11 19.10 1.18
N LEU A 270 -4.80 18.66 2.40
CA LEU A 270 -5.56 19.03 3.60
C LEU A 270 -5.29 20.49 4.02
N ASN A 271 -4.09 21.01 3.75
CA ASN A 271 -3.68 22.35 4.14
C ASN A 271 -4.08 23.46 3.14
N SER A 272 -5.09 23.25 2.30
CA SER A 272 -5.47 24.23 1.27
C SER A 272 -5.91 25.58 1.83
N SER A 273 -6.40 25.61 3.09
CA SER A 273 -6.76 26.83 3.83
C SER A 273 -5.60 27.46 4.60
N GLY A 274 -4.41 26.84 4.60
CA GLY A 274 -3.25 27.29 5.39
C GLY A 274 -3.39 27.08 6.90
N LEU A 275 -4.23 26.14 7.32
CA LEU A 275 -4.49 25.80 8.73
C LEU A 275 -3.28 25.22 9.48
N TYR A 276 -2.37 24.56 8.76
CA TYR A 276 -1.22 23.86 9.32
C TYR A 276 0.09 24.63 9.05
N SER A 277 0.96 24.67 10.05
CA SER A 277 2.26 25.36 9.97
C SER A 277 3.17 24.72 8.93
N LYS A 278 3.66 25.50 7.96
CA LYS A 278 4.63 25.04 6.96
C LYS A 278 5.91 24.49 7.58
N GLU A 279 6.42 25.14 8.63
CA GLU A 279 7.64 24.72 9.32
C GLU A 279 7.45 23.36 10.01
N LYS A 280 6.30 23.15 10.68
CA LYS A 280 5.95 21.85 11.26
C LYS A 280 5.87 20.75 10.21
N ILE A 281 5.29 21.05 9.04
CA ILE A 281 5.17 20.10 7.94
C ILE A 281 6.55 19.68 7.44
N GLU A 282 7.46 20.63 7.22
CA GLU A 282 8.83 20.31 6.80
C GLU A 282 9.58 19.48 7.84
N ASP A 283 9.47 19.82 9.13
CA ASP A 283 10.14 19.07 10.20
C ASP A 283 9.59 17.64 10.35
N ILE A 284 8.28 17.44 10.15
CA ILE A 284 7.66 16.10 10.11
C ILE A 284 8.18 15.32 8.90
N LEU A 285 8.15 15.90 7.71
CA LEU A 285 8.57 15.20 6.48
C LEU A 285 10.06 14.86 6.47
N ASN A 286 10.88 15.59 7.23
CA ASN A 286 12.31 15.32 7.41
C ASN A 286 12.62 14.47 8.66
N TRP A 287 11.61 13.89 9.33
CA TRP A 287 11.80 13.13 10.56
C TRP A 287 12.61 11.83 10.35
N ASP A 288 12.45 11.16 9.20
CA ASP A 288 13.05 9.86 8.92
C ASP A 288 14.59 9.89 8.99
N LYS A 289 15.17 9.08 9.88
CA LYS A 289 16.63 9.01 10.06
C LYS A 289 17.06 7.71 10.71
N GLU A 290 18.11 7.09 10.18
CA GLU A 290 18.88 6.05 10.89
C GLU A 290 20.09 6.68 11.59
N ILE A 291 20.38 6.23 12.81
CA ILE A 291 21.52 6.67 13.61
C ILE A 291 22.30 5.42 14.04
N PHE A 292 23.55 5.35 13.60
CA PHE A 292 24.45 4.24 13.88
C PHE A 292 25.29 4.50 15.13
N PRO A 293 25.76 3.43 15.81
CA PRO A 293 26.73 3.58 16.90
C PRO A 293 27.94 4.40 16.46
N GLY A 294 28.30 5.42 17.25
CA GLY A 294 29.42 6.33 16.97
C GLY A 294 29.04 7.62 16.21
N GLU A 295 27.83 7.73 15.66
CA GLU A 295 27.32 8.98 15.07
C GLU A 295 26.76 9.95 16.13
N MET A 296 26.56 9.47 17.36
CA MET A 296 26.19 10.26 18.52
C MET A 296 27.18 10.00 19.66
N GLU A 297 27.48 11.04 20.43
CA GLU A 297 28.44 11.01 21.54
C GLU A 297 27.92 10.15 22.70
N ASP A 298 26.64 10.32 23.06
CA ASP A 298 25.99 9.65 24.20
C ASP A 298 25.15 8.44 23.77
N TRP A 299 25.77 7.42 23.18
CA TRP A 299 25.03 6.20 22.82
C TRP A 299 24.39 5.54 24.06
N PRO A 300 23.12 5.11 24.02
CA PRO A 300 22.43 4.61 25.20
C PRO A 300 23.15 3.41 25.85
N GLU A 301 23.51 3.55 27.13
CA GLU A 301 24.32 2.57 27.88
C GLU A 301 23.70 1.17 27.89
N HIS A 302 22.38 1.08 28.06
CA HIS A 302 21.68 -0.21 28.06
C HIS A 302 21.81 -0.93 26.71
N LEU A 303 21.84 -0.21 25.58
CA LEU A 303 22.04 -0.81 24.26
C LEU A 303 23.46 -1.35 24.07
N TRP A 304 24.47 -0.73 24.69
CA TRP A 304 25.82 -1.31 24.74
C TRP A 304 25.81 -2.64 25.48
N ILE A 305 25.16 -2.68 26.64
CA ILE A 305 25.06 -3.89 27.47
C ILE A 305 24.32 -5.00 26.73
N GLU A 306 23.21 -4.68 26.07
CA GLU A 306 22.46 -5.64 25.26
C GLU A 306 23.26 -6.16 24.07
N SER A 307 24.03 -5.30 23.40
CA SER A 307 24.87 -5.69 22.25
C SER A 307 25.92 -6.73 22.64
N LEU A 308 26.46 -6.68 23.87
CA LEU A 308 27.39 -7.69 24.37
C LEU A 308 26.77 -9.09 24.53
N ARG A 309 25.43 -9.20 24.49
CA ARG A 309 24.70 -10.47 24.57
C ARG A 309 24.31 -11.01 23.19
N LYS A 310 24.60 -10.27 22.11
CA LYS A 310 24.23 -10.62 20.73
C LYS A 310 25.43 -11.16 19.95
N PRO A 311 25.19 -11.91 18.86
CA PRO A 311 26.25 -12.32 17.94
C PRO A 311 27.02 -11.13 17.35
N GLU A 312 28.29 -11.32 17.00
CA GLU A 312 29.18 -10.26 16.47
C GLU A 312 28.66 -9.63 15.14
N ASN A 313 27.84 -10.36 14.39
CA ASN A 313 27.23 -9.87 13.16
C ASN A 313 25.92 -9.10 13.37
N GLU A 314 25.47 -8.94 14.61
CA GLU A 314 24.31 -8.14 14.97
C GLU A 314 24.72 -6.86 15.68
N PHE A 315 24.15 -5.74 15.26
CA PHE A 315 24.34 -4.45 15.93
C PHE A 315 23.02 -3.71 16.00
N THR A 316 22.87 -2.86 17.02
CA THR A 316 21.69 -2.00 17.17
C THR A 316 21.89 -0.69 16.42
N ILE A 317 20.81 -0.16 15.86
CA ILE A 317 20.69 1.21 15.37
C ILE A 317 19.54 1.90 16.09
N LEU A 318 19.51 3.23 16.06
CA LEU A 318 18.32 4.00 16.42
C LEU A 318 17.64 4.49 15.14
N LYS A 319 16.32 4.42 15.11
CA LYS A 319 15.50 4.81 13.96
C LYS A 319 14.50 5.87 14.39
N LYS A 320 14.48 6.99 13.67
CA LYS A 320 13.36 7.92 13.59
C LYS A 320 12.56 7.56 12.36
N GLU A 321 11.25 7.41 12.49
CA GLU A 321 10.34 7.16 11.37
C GLU A 321 8.96 7.77 11.64
N ILE A 322 8.24 8.15 10.59
CA ILE A 322 6.84 8.53 10.74
C ILE A 322 6.03 7.24 10.80
N SER A 323 5.33 7.01 11.91
CA SER A 323 4.45 5.85 12.08
C SER A 323 3.21 6.00 11.19
N HIS A 324 2.51 7.13 11.34
CA HIS A 324 1.31 7.45 10.59
C HIS A 324 0.92 8.93 10.77
N LEU A 325 0.06 9.43 9.87
CA LEU A 325 -0.72 10.64 10.10
C LEU A 325 -2.11 10.24 10.57
N LYS A 326 -2.64 10.91 11.59
CA LYS A 326 -4.01 10.68 12.07
C LYS A 326 -4.90 11.84 11.71
N LEU A 327 -5.89 11.55 10.88
CA LEU A 327 -6.96 12.46 10.54
C LEU A 327 -8.14 12.20 11.47
N SER A 328 -8.59 13.21 12.21
CA SER A 328 -9.78 13.10 13.05
C SER A 328 -10.96 13.86 12.45
N TYR A 329 -12.04 13.14 12.20
CA TYR A 329 -13.32 13.70 11.78
C TYR A 329 -14.23 13.85 13.00
N CYS A 330 -14.81 15.04 13.14
CA CYS A 330 -15.87 15.31 14.11
C CYS A 330 -16.95 16.15 13.39
N PRO A 331 -18.23 15.77 13.46
CA PRO A 331 -19.32 16.50 12.83
C PRO A 331 -19.28 17.99 13.17
N ASP A 332 -19.53 18.83 12.16
CA ASP A 332 -19.58 20.29 12.26
C ASP A 332 -18.28 20.96 12.77
N LYS A 333 -17.16 20.22 12.76
CA LYS A 333 -15.82 20.74 13.09
C LYS A 333 -14.86 20.56 11.92
N GLU A 334 -13.83 21.39 11.91
CA GLU A 334 -12.71 21.22 10.98
C GLU A 334 -11.95 19.93 11.26
N ILE A 335 -11.36 19.36 10.21
CA ILE A 335 -10.51 18.18 10.32
C ILE A 335 -9.25 18.52 11.11
N GLU A 336 -8.95 17.68 12.10
CA GLU A 336 -7.71 17.74 12.86
C GLU A 336 -6.71 16.74 12.29
N LEU A 337 -5.46 17.17 12.10
CA LEU A 337 -4.36 16.34 11.62
C LEU A 337 -3.24 16.29 12.66
N LYS A 338 -2.80 15.06 12.97
CA LYS A 338 -1.69 14.79 13.89
C LYS A 338 -0.65 13.89 13.21
N ALA A 339 0.61 14.07 13.53
CA ALA A 339 1.69 13.16 13.13
C ALA A 339 2.15 12.33 14.32
N TYR A 340 2.29 11.03 14.10
CA TYR A 340 2.83 10.10 15.08
C TYR A 340 4.26 9.75 14.67
N LEU A 341 5.22 10.30 15.41
CA LEU A 341 6.64 10.24 15.10
C LEU A 341 7.30 9.19 16.00
N GLY A 342 7.69 8.06 15.42
CA GLY A 342 8.34 6.96 16.12
C GLY A 342 9.83 7.23 16.34
N TYR A 343 10.31 6.78 17.50
CA TYR A 343 11.73 6.63 17.81
C TYR A 343 11.97 5.30 18.50
N GLY A 344 12.89 4.50 17.98
CA GLY A 344 13.28 3.30 18.70
C GLY A 344 14.52 2.59 18.18
N ASN A 345 14.94 1.57 18.92
CA ASN A 345 16.08 0.75 18.55
C ASN A 345 15.67 -0.42 17.63
N LEU A 346 16.50 -0.70 16.63
CA LEU A 346 16.34 -1.83 15.72
C LEU A 346 17.64 -2.63 15.68
N TRP A 347 17.51 -3.96 15.71
CA TRP A 347 18.63 -4.88 15.50
C TRP A 347 18.82 -5.13 14.00
N LYS A 348 20.03 -4.87 13.50
CA LYS A 348 20.44 -5.21 12.13
C LYS A 348 21.43 -6.37 12.19
N SER A 349 21.19 -7.39 11.37
CA SER A 349 22.14 -8.47 11.14
C SER A 349 22.86 -8.27 9.81
N LYS A 350 24.18 -8.40 9.81
CA LYS A 350 24.97 -8.46 8.58
C LYS A 350 24.77 -9.85 7.96
N ILE A 351 23.78 -9.96 7.08
CA ILE A 351 23.55 -11.19 6.31
C ILE A 351 24.69 -11.32 5.30
N ASN A 352 25.56 -12.32 5.48
CA ASN A 352 26.33 -12.87 4.37
C ASN A 352 25.33 -13.60 3.49
N SER A 353 24.92 -13.00 2.37
CA SER A 353 23.98 -13.59 1.42
C SER A 353 24.60 -14.83 0.77
N LEU A 354 24.49 -15.99 1.41
CA LEU A 354 24.57 -17.28 0.74
C LEU A 354 23.15 -17.65 0.33
N ASN A 355 22.95 -17.60 -0.98
CA ASN A 355 21.73 -17.97 -1.69
C ASN A 355 21.09 -19.22 -1.08
N GLU A 356 19.87 -19.08 -0.56
CA GLU A 356 19.00 -20.21 -0.30
C GLU A 356 18.66 -20.87 -1.64
N LYS A 357 19.08 -22.13 -1.81
CA LYS A 357 18.59 -22.97 -2.90
C LYS A 357 17.15 -23.35 -2.59
N PRO A 358 16.21 -23.21 -3.54
CA PRO A 358 14.89 -23.80 -3.38
C PRO A 358 15.02 -25.32 -3.26
N SER A 359 14.58 -25.85 -2.13
CA SER A 359 14.39 -27.27 -1.87
C SER A 359 12.92 -27.61 -2.00
N ALA A 360 12.55 -28.31 -3.08
CA ALA A 360 11.67 -29.50 -3.09
C ALA A 360 11.26 -29.81 -4.53
N LEU A 361 11.29 -31.09 -4.91
CA LEU A 361 10.64 -31.59 -6.11
C LEU A 361 9.11 -31.48 -5.90
N ILE A 362 8.52 -30.39 -6.38
CA ILE A 362 7.07 -30.24 -6.46
C ILE A 362 6.60 -31.03 -7.68
N SER A 363 5.50 -31.78 -7.53
CA SER A 363 4.84 -32.43 -8.68
C SER A 363 4.48 -31.38 -9.74
N PRO A 364 4.53 -31.70 -11.04
CA PRO A 364 4.28 -30.70 -12.09
C PRO A 364 2.90 -30.08 -11.87
N LEU A 365 2.86 -28.75 -11.69
CA LEU A 365 1.62 -28.00 -11.56
C LEU A 365 0.82 -28.16 -12.85
N THR A 366 -0.48 -28.38 -12.72
CA THR A 366 -1.39 -28.26 -13.87
C THR A 366 -1.60 -26.78 -14.22
N VAL A 367 -1.98 -26.48 -15.46
CA VAL A 367 -2.34 -25.11 -15.89
C VAL A 367 -3.35 -24.48 -14.93
N ASN A 368 -4.40 -25.22 -14.58
CA ASN A 368 -5.44 -24.76 -13.65
C ASN A 368 -4.93 -24.46 -12.24
N GLN A 369 -3.99 -25.26 -11.72
CA GLN A 369 -3.36 -24.96 -10.43
C GLN A 369 -2.50 -23.71 -10.51
N ALA A 370 -1.72 -23.54 -11.59
CA ALA A 370 -0.91 -22.34 -11.79
C ALA A 370 -1.79 -21.08 -11.89
N ILE A 371 -2.91 -21.16 -12.62
CA ILE A 371 -3.88 -20.07 -12.72
C ILE A 371 -4.45 -19.73 -11.33
N ASN A 372 -4.96 -20.72 -10.60
CA ASN A 372 -5.55 -20.50 -9.27
C ASN A 372 -4.54 -19.89 -8.28
N ASN A 373 -3.31 -20.39 -8.25
CA ASN A 373 -2.27 -19.87 -7.37
C ASN A 373 -1.93 -18.41 -7.70
N GLY A 374 -1.82 -18.05 -8.98
CA GLY A 374 -1.55 -16.68 -9.38
C GLY A 374 -2.73 -15.74 -9.12
N VAL A 375 -3.98 -16.21 -9.26
CA VAL A 375 -5.16 -15.45 -8.86
C VAL A 375 -5.15 -15.20 -7.35
N ASP A 376 -4.93 -16.22 -6.54
CA ASP A 376 -4.86 -16.07 -5.08
C ASP A 376 -3.72 -15.11 -4.66
N TYR A 377 -2.57 -15.14 -5.36
CA TYR A 377 -1.50 -14.16 -5.17
C TYR A 377 -1.97 -12.72 -5.46
N LEU A 378 -2.57 -12.47 -6.62
CA LEU A 378 -3.02 -11.12 -6.99
C LEU A 378 -4.10 -10.61 -6.02
N LEU A 379 -5.07 -11.44 -5.65
CA LEU A 379 -6.10 -11.07 -4.68
C LEU A 379 -5.49 -10.75 -3.31
N SER A 380 -4.47 -11.47 -2.88
CA SER A 380 -3.75 -11.19 -1.62
C SER A 380 -2.95 -9.88 -1.65
N ASN A 381 -2.58 -9.39 -2.83
CA ASN A 381 -1.85 -8.14 -3.02
C ASN A 381 -2.74 -6.92 -3.27
N GLN A 382 -4.07 -7.09 -3.38
CA GLN A 382 -4.98 -5.95 -3.46
C GLN A 382 -4.99 -5.20 -2.12
N GLN A 383 -4.76 -3.89 -2.14
CA GLN A 383 -4.83 -3.06 -0.95
C GLN A 383 -6.27 -2.96 -0.43
N GLN A 384 -6.42 -2.56 0.84
CA GLN A 384 -7.73 -2.34 1.48
C GLN A 384 -8.63 -1.33 0.74
N SER A 385 -8.03 -0.42 -0.04
CA SER A 385 -8.73 0.55 -0.88
C SER A 385 -9.26 -0.06 -2.17
N GLY A 386 -8.67 -1.16 -2.65
CA GLY A 386 -8.95 -1.74 -3.96
C GLY A 386 -7.79 -1.61 -4.95
N TRP A 387 -6.73 -0.86 -4.61
CA TRP A 387 -5.58 -0.69 -5.48
C TRP A 387 -4.74 -1.96 -5.61
N TRP A 388 -4.34 -2.27 -6.83
CA TRP A 388 -3.07 -2.95 -7.08
C TRP A 388 -2.03 -1.91 -7.46
N LYS A 389 -0.85 -2.00 -6.85
CA LYS A 389 0.25 -1.08 -7.13
C LYS A 389 1.45 -1.81 -7.67
N ASP A 390 2.16 -1.18 -8.59
CA ASP A 390 3.43 -1.67 -9.12
C ASP A 390 4.21 -0.53 -9.77
N PHE A 391 5.45 -0.81 -10.17
CA PHE A 391 6.43 0.15 -10.73
C PHE A 391 6.71 1.34 -9.81
N TYR A 392 7.95 1.47 -9.34
CA TYR A 392 8.34 2.61 -8.52
C TYR A 392 9.13 3.63 -9.34
N THR A 393 8.53 4.78 -9.67
CA THR A 393 9.21 5.85 -10.43
C THR A 393 9.32 7.13 -9.59
N TYR A 394 9.88 8.21 -10.13
CA TYR A 394 9.96 9.51 -9.45
C TYR A 394 8.62 9.99 -8.85
N PRO A 395 7.47 9.89 -9.56
CA PRO A 395 6.16 10.21 -8.98
C PRO A 395 5.60 9.15 -8.01
N GLY A 396 6.39 8.16 -7.57
CA GLY A 396 5.97 7.08 -6.68
C GLY A 396 5.48 5.83 -7.41
N GLU A 397 4.70 5.00 -6.72
CA GLU A 397 4.10 3.79 -7.28
C GLU A 397 2.94 4.10 -8.23
N SER A 398 2.78 3.31 -9.31
CA SER A 398 1.54 3.35 -10.09
C SER A 398 0.41 2.69 -9.31
N ASP A 399 -0.78 3.28 -9.32
CA ASP A 399 -1.99 2.72 -8.74
C ASP A 399 -3.12 2.62 -9.77
N GLU A 400 -3.51 3.72 -10.40
CA GLU A 400 -4.59 3.83 -11.39
C GLU A 400 -4.38 2.89 -12.60
N TRP A 401 -3.28 3.07 -13.34
CA TRP A 401 -2.96 2.26 -14.52
C TRP A 401 -2.81 0.77 -14.21
N VAL A 402 -2.00 0.43 -13.20
CA VAL A 402 -1.73 -0.96 -12.81
C VAL A 402 -3.02 -1.65 -12.37
N THR A 403 -3.86 -0.96 -11.61
CA THR A 403 -5.16 -1.51 -11.18
C THR A 403 -6.06 -1.77 -12.37
N ALA A 404 -6.17 -0.84 -13.32
CA ALA A 404 -6.98 -1.03 -14.51
C ALA A 404 -6.49 -2.20 -15.38
N TYR A 405 -5.17 -2.31 -15.60
CA TYR A 405 -4.57 -3.41 -16.35
C TYR A 405 -4.82 -4.78 -15.69
N ILE A 406 -4.56 -4.88 -14.38
CA ILE A 406 -4.78 -6.14 -13.64
C ILE A 406 -6.27 -6.50 -13.63
N ALA A 407 -7.14 -5.53 -13.36
CA ALA A 407 -8.58 -5.75 -13.26
C ALA A 407 -9.19 -6.16 -14.60
N TYR A 408 -8.73 -5.60 -15.74
CA TYR A 408 -9.15 -6.03 -17.06
C TYR A 408 -8.87 -7.53 -17.29
N HIS A 409 -7.65 -7.97 -17.02
CA HIS A 409 -7.26 -9.37 -17.23
C HIS A 409 -7.94 -10.31 -16.21
N LEU A 410 -8.07 -9.89 -14.94
CA LEU A 410 -8.81 -10.65 -13.92
C LEU A 410 -10.31 -10.76 -14.25
N ALA A 411 -10.92 -9.76 -14.88
CA ALA A 411 -12.34 -9.78 -15.26
C ALA A 411 -12.67 -10.88 -16.28
N ARG A 412 -11.68 -11.38 -17.03
CA ARG A 412 -11.84 -12.52 -17.93
C ARG A 412 -11.89 -13.86 -17.16
N ILE A 413 -11.41 -13.88 -15.92
CA ILE A 413 -11.47 -15.02 -15.01
C ILE A 413 -12.80 -14.96 -14.24
N LYS A 414 -13.82 -15.63 -14.78
CA LYS A 414 -15.15 -15.68 -14.14
C LYS A 414 -15.11 -16.53 -12.87
N SER A 415 -14.92 -15.89 -11.72
CA SER A 415 -14.96 -16.53 -10.40
C SER A 415 -15.64 -15.62 -9.37
N PRO A 416 -16.40 -16.16 -8.40
CA PRO A 416 -16.94 -15.37 -7.30
C PRO A 416 -15.86 -14.59 -6.53
N LYS A 417 -14.66 -15.18 -6.38
CA LYS A 417 -13.53 -14.54 -5.68
C LYS A 417 -13.03 -13.27 -6.39
N THR A 418 -13.05 -13.23 -7.72
CA THR A 418 -12.57 -12.08 -8.49
C THR A 418 -13.63 -10.97 -8.51
N SER A 419 -14.92 -11.30 -8.51
CA SER A 419 -16.01 -10.31 -8.56
C SER A 419 -15.90 -9.24 -7.48
N GLU A 420 -15.63 -9.61 -6.23
CA GLU A 420 -15.50 -8.64 -5.13
C GLU A 420 -14.29 -7.72 -5.33
N ALA A 421 -13.15 -8.28 -5.73
CA ALA A 421 -11.93 -7.51 -5.99
C ALA A 421 -12.11 -6.53 -7.16
N LEU A 422 -12.83 -6.93 -8.21
CA LEU A 422 -13.14 -6.07 -9.35
C LEU A 422 -14.08 -4.92 -8.96
N HIS A 423 -15.09 -5.16 -8.12
CA HIS A 423 -15.93 -4.07 -7.61
C HIS A 423 -15.11 -3.07 -6.79
N LYS A 424 -14.23 -3.55 -5.90
CA LYS A 424 -13.33 -2.67 -5.13
C LYS A 424 -12.43 -1.84 -6.04
N ALA A 425 -11.86 -2.47 -7.08
CA ALA A 425 -11.01 -1.80 -8.06
C ALA A 425 -11.78 -0.71 -8.83
N TRP A 426 -13.03 -0.98 -9.23
CA TRP A 426 -13.86 -0.01 -9.91
C TRP A 426 -14.25 1.17 -9.01
N GLU A 427 -14.73 0.89 -7.80
CA GLU A 427 -15.12 1.94 -6.84
C GLU A 427 -13.95 2.90 -6.52
N ILE A 428 -12.73 2.37 -6.35
CA ILE A 428 -11.57 3.22 -6.08
C ILE A 428 -11.06 3.95 -7.32
N LEU A 429 -11.16 3.36 -8.53
CA LEU A 429 -10.84 4.07 -9.77
C LEU A 429 -11.78 5.25 -10.00
N GLN A 430 -13.06 5.13 -9.65
CA GLN A 430 -14.03 6.23 -9.77
C GLN A 430 -13.63 7.46 -8.94
N THR A 431 -12.95 7.28 -7.81
CA THR A 431 -12.48 8.41 -6.97
C THR A 431 -11.32 9.19 -7.61
N ARG A 432 -10.65 8.60 -8.61
CA ARG A 432 -9.50 9.18 -9.33
C ARG A 432 -9.84 9.79 -10.68
N TYR A 433 -11.08 9.68 -11.13
CA TYR A 433 -11.46 10.22 -12.42
C TYR A 433 -11.25 11.73 -12.49
N ARG A 434 -10.37 12.18 -13.39
CA ARG A 434 -10.16 13.60 -13.69
C ARG A 434 -11.14 13.99 -14.79
N LYS A 435 -12.08 14.89 -14.45
CA LYS A 435 -13.15 15.29 -15.37
C LYS A 435 -12.58 15.77 -16.71
N ASN A 436 -13.06 15.18 -17.81
CA ASN A 436 -12.63 15.43 -19.18
C ASN A 436 -11.18 15.02 -19.53
N GLU A 437 -10.44 14.39 -18.62
CA GLU A 437 -9.05 13.99 -18.82
C GLU A 437 -8.88 12.47 -18.70
N GLY A 438 -9.56 11.82 -17.75
CA GLY A 438 -9.48 10.37 -17.53
C GLY A 438 -8.57 9.99 -16.35
N TRP A 439 -7.79 8.94 -16.54
CA TRP A 439 -6.90 8.34 -15.54
C TRP A 439 -5.44 8.47 -15.97
N GLY A 440 -4.52 8.38 -15.02
CA GLY A 440 -3.09 8.47 -15.24
C GLY A 440 -2.32 7.30 -14.62
N TYR A 441 -1.00 7.45 -14.55
CA TYR A 441 -0.13 6.53 -13.82
C TYR A 441 -0.50 6.41 -12.33
N ASN A 442 -0.73 7.57 -11.70
CA ASN A 442 -1.23 7.76 -10.34
C ASN A 442 -1.73 9.20 -10.12
N VAL A 443 -2.19 9.57 -8.91
CA VAL A 443 -2.71 10.93 -8.65
C VAL A 443 -1.69 12.04 -8.77
N LEU A 444 -0.41 11.73 -8.59
CA LEU A 444 0.68 12.70 -8.67
C LEU A 444 1.06 13.00 -10.13
N MET A 445 0.59 12.17 -11.06
CA MET A 445 0.74 12.36 -12.50
C MET A 445 -0.58 12.79 -13.15
N GLN A 446 -0.44 13.47 -14.27
CA GLN A 446 -1.58 13.85 -15.11
C GLN A 446 -2.16 12.63 -15.82
N ALA A 447 -3.42 12.74 -16.25
CA ALA A 447 -4.05 11.69 -17.03
C ALA A 447 -3.33 11.45 -18.36
N ASP A 448 -3.39 10.20 -18.82
CA ASP A 448 -2.79 9.74 -20.06
C ASP A 448 -3.73 8.78 -20.80
N ALA A 449 -3.45 8.58 -22.08
CA ALA A 449 -4.27 7.74 -22.94
C ALA A 449 -4.27 6.27 -22.49
N ASP A 450 -3.11 5.71 -22.13
CA ASP A 450 -2.97 4.28 -21.87
C ASP A 450 -3.74 3.88 -20.62
N SER A 451 -3.55 4.62 -19.52
CA SER A 451 -4.29 4.45 -18.27
C SER A 451 -5.80 4.56 -18.47
N THR A 452 -6.24 5.52 -19.28
CA THR A 452 -7.66 5.72 -19.60
C THR A 452 -8.22 4.58 -20.46
N ILE A 453 -7.47 4.11 -21.45
CA ILE A 453 -7.85 2.98 -22.31
C ILE A 453 -7.95 1.68 -21.50
N TRP A 454 -6.99 1.40 -20.63
CA TRP A 454 -7.04 0.22 -19.75
C TRP A 454 -8.23 0.29 -18.79
N THR A 455 -8.56 1.48 -18.29
CA THR A 455 -9.74 1.66 -17.43
C THR A 455 -11.03 1.40 -18.19
N TRP A 456 -11.12 1.83 -19.46
CA TRP A 456 -12.25 1.50 -20.34
C TRP A 456 -12.34 0.00 -20.64
N LEU A 457 -11.22 -0.64 -21.01
CA LEU A 457 -11.15 -2.09 -21.24
C LEU A 457 -11.63 -2.88 -20.02
N PHE A 458 -11.16 -2.49 -18.82
CA PHE A 458 -11.62 -3.07 -17.57
C PHE A 458 -13.13 -2.87 -17.37
N ALA A 459 -13.61 -1.62 -17.39
CA ALA A 459 -15.02 -1.32 -17.14
C ALA A 459 -15.94 -2.06 -18.12
N ASN A 460 -15.57 -2.11 -19.40
CA ASN A 460 -16.34 -2.83 -20.42
C ASN A 460 -16.35 -4.35 -20.17
N THR A 461 -15.20 -4.94 -19.83
CA THR A 461 -15.08 -6.38 -19.61
C THR A 461 -15.76 -6.84 -18.32
N ALA A 462 -15.70 -6.03 -17.27
CA ALA A 462 -16.26 -6.33 -15.96
C ALA A 462 -17.75 -5.95 -15.81
N GLY A 463 -18.35 -5.30 -16.83
CA GLY A 463 -19.77 -4.94 -16.82
C GLY A 463 -20.11 -3.58 -16.20
N PHE A 464 -19.11 -2.72 -15.99
CA PHE A 464 -19.26 -1.35 -15.46
C PHE A 464 -19.35 -0.28 -16.56
N ALA A 465 -19.50 -0.66 -17.83
CA ALA A 465 -19.53 0.29 -18.96
C ALA A 465 -20.59 1.39 -18.81
N CYS A 466 -21.73 1.10 -18.18
CA CYS A 466 -22.81 2.07 -17.94
C CYS A 466 -22.49 3.10 -16.84
N GLU A 467 -21.52 2.79 -15.97
CA GLU A 467 -21.06 3.68 -14.90
C GLU A 467 -19.84 4.51 -15.32
N PHE A 468 -19.27 4.22 -16.49
CA PHE A 468 -18.15 4.97 -17.02
C PHE A 468 -18.59 6.42 -17.31
N PRO A 469 -17.85 7.45 -16.84
CA PRO A 469 -18.20 8.86 -17.09
C PRO A 469 -18.42 9.15 -18.59
N GLU A 470 -19.45 9.97 -18.92
CA GLU A 470 -19.94 10.40 -20.25
C GLU A 470 -18.98 10.21 -21.46
N PRO A 471 -19.53 9.79 -22.61
CA PRO A 471 -19.08 8.57 -23.29
C PRO A 471 -17.55 8.57 -23.39
N GLY A 472 -16.88 7.71 -22.61
CA GLY A 472 -15.41 7.57 -22.58
C GLY A 472 -14.72 7.50 -23.95
N ILE A 473 -15.48 7.22 -24.99
CA ILE A 473 -15.13 7.40 -26.39
C ILE A 473 -14.59 8.78 -26.75
N ASP A 474 -15.18 9.86 -26.25
CA ASP A 474 -14.80 11.23 -26.61
C ASP A 474 -13.51 11.68 -25.93
N ILE A 475 -13.22 11.16 -24.74
CA ILE A 475 -11.94 11.37 -24.07
C ILE A 475 -10.83 10.68 -24.85
N MET A 476 -11.04 9.43 -25.27
CA MET A 476 -10.09 8.68 -26.11
C MET A 476 -9.81 9.38 -27.46
N ASN A 477 -10.82 10.06 -28.04
CA ASN A 477 -10.65 10.80 -29.28
C ASN A 477 -9.64 11.96 -29.16
N LYS A 478 -9.44 12.52 -27.97
CA LYS A 478 -8.44 13.59 -27.73
C LYS A 478 -7.00 13.12 -27.92
N TYR A 479 -6.76 11.83 -27.67
CA TYR A 479 -5.45 11.21 -27.82
C TYR A 479 -5.23 10.64 -29.22
N SER A 480 -6.25 10.67 -30.09
CA SER A 480 -6.17 10.12 -31.43
C SER A 480 -5.66 11.16 -32.43
N THR A 481 -4.67 10.78 -33.23
CA THR A 481 -4.17 11.58 -34.35
C THR A 481 -5.07 11.43 -35.58
N GLN A 482 -4.84 12.29 -36.58
CA GLN A 482 -5.62 12.29 -37.83
C GLN A 482 -5.41 11.04 -38.70
N ASP A 483 -4.36 10.26 -38.47
CA ASP A 483 -4.10 8.98 -39.13
C ASP A 483 -4.54 7.77 -38.28
N GLY A 484 -5.04 7.99 -37.06
CA GLY A 484 -5.59 6.94 -36.20
C GLY A 484 -4.62 6.40 -35.14
N GLY A 485 -3.37 6.86 -35.13
CA GLY A 485 -2.43 6.59 -34.06
C GLY A 485 -2.83 7.23 -32.73
N ILE A 486 -2.32 6.69 -31.62
CA ILE A 486 -2.64 7.19 -30.28
C ILE A 486 -1.38 7.72 -29.60
N ILE A 487 -1.44 8.97 -29.14
CA ILE A 487 -0.39 9.62 -28.35
C ILE A 487 -0.67 9.41 -26.86
N THR A 488 0.36 9.18 -26.04
CA THR A 488 0.14 9.00 -24.59
C THR A 488 -0.29 10.30 -23.93
N TYR A 489 0.34 11.41 -24.31
CA TYR A 489 0.08 12.73 -23.74
C TYR A 489 -0.26 13.73 -24.84
N THR A 490 -1.37 14.45 -24.68
CA THR A 490 -1.77 15.47 -25.63
C THR A 490 -0.86 16.70 -25.53
N PRO A 491 -0.56 17.39 -26.66
CA PRO A 491 0.09 18.68 -26.62
C PRO A 491 -0.67 19.67 -25.74
N ASP A 492 -1.98 19.77 -25.89
CA ASP A 492 -2.78 20.75 -25.15
C ASP A 492 -3.06 20.37 -23.70
N GLY A 493 -2.61 19.19 -23.27
CA GLY A 493 -2.72 18.73 -21.88
C GLY A 493 -1.65 19.35 -20.98
N PRO A 494 -1.78 19.22 -19.65
CA PRO A 494 -0.90 19.93 -18.72
C PRO A 494 0.59 19.61 -18.90
N ILE A 495 0.95 18.34 -19.14
CA ILE A 495 2.35 17.96 -19.39
C ILE A 495 2.86 18.59 -20.70
N GLY A 496 2.05 18.58 -21.76
CA GLY A 496 2.43 19.21 -23.03
C GLY A 496 2.56 20.73 -22.92
N GLN A 497 1.69 21.39 -22.15
CA GLN A 497 1.75 22.82 -21.87
C GLN A 497 2.99 23.17 -21.03
N ASP A 498 3.23 22.46 -19.93
CA ASP A 498 4.37 22.67 -19.04
C ASP A 498 5.69 22.48 -19.77
N SER A 499 5.79 21.44 -20.60
CA SER A 499 6.98 21.20 -21.40
C SER A 499 7.21 22.31 -22.43
N ARG A 500 6.17 22.76 -23.16
CA ARG A 500 6.29 23.89 -24.10
C ARG A 500 6.72 25.20 -23.42
N ASN A 501 6.28 25.43 -22.19
CA ASN A 501 6.66 26.61 -21.42
C ASN A 501 8.14 26.58 -20.98
N ARG A 502 8.75 25.39 -20.86
CA ARG A 502 10.17 25.24 -20.53
C ARG A 502 11.05 25.21 -21.78
N ASP A 503 10.71 24.36 -22.75
CA ASP A 503 11.36 24.21 -24.06
C ASP A 503 10.49 23.34 -25.00
N ALA A 504 10.04 23.89 -26.13
CA ALA A 504 9.17 23.19 -27.08
C ALA A 504 9.81 21.96 -27.75
N ALA A 505 11.14 21.88 -27.82
CA ALA A 505 11.83 20.68 -28.31
C ALA A 505 11.82 19.53 -27.29
N CYS A 506 11.59 19.83 -26.01
CA CYS A 506 11.73 18.92 -24.87
C CYS A 506 10.52 17.99 -24.68
N PHE A 507 9.67 17.75 -25.68
CA PHE A 507 8.48 16.90 -25.53
C PHE A 507 8.03 16.17 -26.80
N HIS A 508 8.87 16.16 -27.84
CA HIS A 508 8.49 15.62 -29.14
C HIS A 508 8.25 14.11 -29.11
N GLY A 509 9.06 13.37 -28.35
CA GLY A 509 8.95 11.91 -28.20
C GLY A 509 7.61 11.50 -27.61
N TRP A 510 7.18 12.13 -26.53
CA TRP A 510 5.95 11.74 -25.82
C TRP A 510 4.64 12.17 -26.53
N GLN A 511 4.77 12.88 -27.67
CA GLN A 511 3.67 13.38 -28.50
C GLN A 511 3.51 12.63 -29.83
N ILE A 512 4.40 11.69 -30.17
CA ILE A 512 4.19 10.86 -31.35
C ILE A 512 3.18 9.75 -31.03
N PRO A 513 2.51 9.18 -32.05
CA PRO A 513 1.75 7.97 -31.83
C PRO A 513 2.63 6.84 -31.30
N HIS A 514 2.22 6.23 -30.20
CA HIS A 514 2.92 5.11 -29.60
C HIS A 514 2.22 3.81 -29.99
N LEU A 515 2.92 2.90 -30.66
CA LEU A 515 2.34 1.65 -31.15
C LEU A 515 1.80 0.78 -30.01
N CYS A 516 2.44 0.76 -28.84
CA CYS A 516 1.95 0.02 -27.68
C CYS A 516 0.60 0.55 -27.15
N VAL A 517 0.41 1.88 -27.12
CA VAL A 517 -0.86 2.50 -26.67
C VAL A 517 -1.92 2.42 -27.75
N THR A 518 -1.51 2.56 -29.01
CA THR A 518 -2.39 2.36 -30.18
C THR A 518 -2.90 0.93 -30.22
N ALA A 519 -2.08 -0.07 -29.89
CA ALA A 519 -2.46 -1.47 -29.79
C ALA A 519 -3.50 -1.71 -28.68
N ALA A 520 -3.34 -1.10 -27.51
CA ALA A 520 -4.37 -1.15 -26.46
C ALA A 520 -5.69 -0.51 -26.91
N CYS A 521 -5.63 0.62 -27.63
CA CYS A 521 -6.81 1.28 -28.20
C CYS A 521 -7.49 0.43 -29.29
N ALA A 522 -6.71 -0.23 -30.14
CA ALA A 522 -7.21 -1.17 -31.15
C ALA A 522 -7.91 -2.37 -30.47
N LEU A 523 -7.36 -2.88 -29.37
CA LEU A 523 -7.96 -3.94 -28.57
C LEU A 523 -9.31 -3.51 -27.97
N ALA A 524 -9.48 -2.22 -27.67
CA ALA A 524 -10.77 -1.64 -27.29
C ALA A 524 -11.77 -1.50 -28.46
N GLY A 525 -11.45 -2.04 -29.65
CA GLY A 525 -12.33 -2.10 -30.81
C GLY A 525 -12.27 -0.87 -31.72
N ARG A 526 -11.23 -0.03 -31.63
CA ARG A 526 -11.12 1.18 -32.43
C ARG A 526 -10.55 0.91 -33.82
N GLN A 527 -11.42 1.00 -34.83
CA GLN A 527 -11.09 0.69 -36.22
C GLN A 527 -9.93 1.52 -36.79
N ARG A 528 -9.85 2.82 -36.50
CA ARG A 528 -8.76 3.68 -36.99
C ARG A 528 -7.40 3.33 -36.38
N ALA A 529 -7.39 2.87 -35.13
CA ALA A 529 -6.18 2.37 -34.49
C ALA A 529 -5.72 1.07 -35.14
N ILE A 530 -6.65 0.17 -35.51
CA ILE A 530 -6.34 -1.05 -36.29
C ILE A 530 -5.70 -0.69 -37.64
N GLU A 531 -6.29 0.26 -38.37
CA GLU A 531 -5.76 0.72 -39.66
C GLU A 531 -4.36 1.33 -39.51
N TYR A 532 -4.16 2.19 -38.52
CA TYR A 532 -2.84 2.74 -38.21
C TYR A 532 -1.82 1.63 -37.93
N LEU A 533 -2.16 0.63 -37.12
CA LEU A 533 -1.25 -0.48 -36.83
C LEU A 533 -0.90 -1.27 -38.09
N LEU A 534 -1.85 -1.56 -38.97
CA LEU A 534 -1.58 -2.27 -40.22
C LEU A 534 -0.57 -1.54 -41.11
N ASP A 535 -0.68 -0.20 -41.19
CA ASP A 535 0.24 0.63 -41.96
C ASP A 535 1.65 0.72 -41.34
N HIS A 536 1.77 0.36 -40.05
CA HIS A 536 3.01 0.45 -39.27
C HIS A 536 3.54 -0.92 -38.81
N GLN A 537 3.04 -2.03 -39.38
CA GLN A 537 3.62 -3.35 -39.12
C GLN A 537 5.04 -3.41 -39.69
N ASN A 538 6.02 -3.78 -38.87
CA ASN A 538 7.38 -4.00 -39.36
C ASN A 538 7.39 -5.14 -40.39
N THR A 539 8.29 -5.10 -41.37
CA THR A 539 8.41 -6.13 -42.41
C THR A 539 8.70 -7.53 -41.85
N ALA A 540 9.31 -7.61 -40.67
CA ALA A 540 9.50 -8.87 -39.94
C ALA A 540 8.24 -9.37 -39.24
N GLY A 541 7.19 -8.55 -39.09
CA GLY A 541 5.90 -8.94 -38.52
C GLY A 541 5.56 -8.40 -37.14
N TYR A 542 6.40 -7.54 -36.56
CA TYR A 542 6.21 -7.03 -35.21
C TYR A 542 5.85 -5.54 -35.18
N TRP A 543 5.40 -5.06 -34.02
CA TRP A 543 5.26 -3.64 -33.69
C TRP A 543 6.16 -3.33 -32.50
N TYR A 544 6.99 -2.29 -32.62
CA TYR A 544 7.92 -1.94 -31.55
C TYR A 544 7.25 -1.02 -30.52
N SER A 545 7.49 -1.29 -29.24
CA SER A 545 6.87 -0.52 -28.15
C SER A 545 7.67 0.74 -27.80
N TYR A 546 6.97 1.84 -27.51
CA TYR A 546 7.59 3.06 -26.99
C TYR A 546 7.99 2.90 -25.52
N TRP A 547 7.02 2.51 -24.68
CA TRP A 547 7.18 2.41 -23.23
C TRP A 547 7.69 1.04 -22.74
N TRP A 548 7.82 0.03 -23.60
CA TRP A 548 8.22 -1.31 -23.18
C TRP A 548 9.54 -1.73 -23.79
N ASP A 549 10.30 -2.53 -23.04
CA ASP A 549 11.53 -3.12 -23.55
C ASP A 549 11.28 -4.22 -24.58
N GLY A 550 11.17 -3.81 -25.85
CA GLY A 550 11.04 -4.71 -26.99
C GLY A 550 9.65 -4.70 -27.63
N PRO A 551 9.49 -5.46 -28.72
CA PRO A 551 8.28 -5.47 -29.53
C PRO A 551 7.17 -6.42 -29.03
N GLU A 552 7.44 -7.31 -28.09
CA GLU A 552 6.53 -8.41 -27.72
C GLU A 552 5.18 -7.89 -27.21
N TYR A 553 5.21 -6.86 -26.36
CA TYR A 553 4.00 -6.25 -25.76
C TYR A 553 3.08 -5.66 -26.84
N ALA A 554 3.58 -4.70 -27.63
CA ALA A 554 2.77 -4.04 -28.66
C ALA A 554 2.31 -5.03 -29.74
N THR A 555 3.16 -6.00 -30.09
CA THR A 555 2.81 -7.03 -31.08
C THR A 555 1.68 -7.92 -30.60
N ALA A 556 1.72 -8.40 -29.37
CA ALA A 556 0.67 -9.24 -28.84
C ALA A 556 -0.68 -8.53 -28.78
N LEU A 557 -0.72 -7.29 -28.29
CA LEU A 557 -1.96 -6.51 -28.27
C LEU A 557 -2.49 -6.22 -29.69
N SER A 558 -1.60 -5.91 -30.63
CA SER A 558 -1.98 -5.65 -32.03
C SER A 558 -2.58 -6.90 -32.68
N VAL A 559 -1.92 -8.05 -32.52
CA VAL A 559 -2.39 -9.32 -33.08
C VAL A 559 -3.73 -9.73 -32.46
N GLU A 560 -3.90 -9.57 -31.14
CA GLU A 560 -5.17 -9.86 -30.48
C GLU A 560 -6.30 -8.95 -30.94
N ALA A 561 -6.01 -7.66 -31.16
CA ALA A 561 -6.99 -6.72 -31.71
C ALA A 561 -7.42 -7.13 -33.13
N LEU A 562 -6.46 -7.48 -33.99
CA LEU A 562 -6.73 -7.97 -35.35
C LEU A 562 -7.55 -9.28 -35.32
N TYR A 563 -7.13 -10.24 -34.49
CA TYR A 563 -7.78 -11.54 -34.38
C TYR A 563 -9.22 -11.44 -33.88
N THR A 564 -9.45 -10.64 -32.83
CA THR A 564 -10.78 -10.47 -32.22
C THR A 564 -11.71 -9.66 -33.10
N ASN A 565 -11.19 -8.71 -33.89
CA ASN A 565 -11.98 -7.90 -34.81
C ASN A 565 -12.42 -8.71 -36.05
N ASP A 566 -11.46 -9.31 -36.76
CA ASP A 566 -11.74 -10.16 -37.93
C ASP A 566 -10.48 -10.97 -38.31
N ALA A 567 -10.31 -12.15 -37.70
CA ALA A 567 -9.14 -13.01 -37.91
C ALA A 567 -8.90 -13.37 -39.40
N HIS A 568 -9.96 -13.59 -40.18
CA HIS A 568 -9.85 -13.96 -41.59
C HIS A 568 -9.43 -12.76 -42.46
N LYS A 569 -10.05 -11.58 -42.26
CA LYS A 569 -9.66 -10.36 -42.98
C LYS A 569 -8.19 -10.01 -42.75
N TYR A 570 -7.70 -10.22 -41.53
CA TYR A 570 -6.35 -9.83 -41.12
C TYR A 570 -5.35 -11.00 -41.08
N GLU A 571 -5.70 -12.16 -41.65
CA GLU A 571 -4.91 -13.40 -41.59
C GLU A 571 -3.45 -13.18 -41.99
N LYS A 572 -3.20 -12.46 -43.08
CA LYS A 572 -1.83 -12.21 -43.55
C LYS A 572 -0.96 -11.49 -42.52
N ALA A 573 -1.51 -10.46 -41.88
CA ALA A 573 -0.77 -9.68 -40.88
C ALA A 573 -0.55 -10.51 -39.60
N ILE A 574 -1.57 -11.27 -39.19
CA ILE A 574 -1.52 -12.16 -38.02
C ILE A 574 -0.46 -13.26 -38.23
N GLU A 575 -0.48 -13.97 -39.36
CA GLU A 575 0.46 -15.06 -39.62
C GLU A 575 1.90 -14.57 -39.77
N LEU A 576 2.11 -13.35 -40.26
CA LEU A 576 3.45 -12.74 -40.27
C LEU A 576 3.97 -12.56 -38.83
N SER A 577 3.14 -12.05 -37.92
CA SER A 577 3.48 -11.91 -36.50
C SER A 577 3.65 -13.25 -35.79
N VAL A 578 2.84 -14.27 -36.13
CA VAL A 578 2.98 -15.64 -35.59
C VAL A 578 4.33 -16.24 -35.97
N ASN A 579 4.76 -16.09 -37.23
CA ASN A 579 6.07 -16.59 -37.66
C ASN A 579 7.21 -15.89 -36.91
N TRP A 580 7.14 -14.57 -36.77
CA TRP A 580 8.08 -13.80 -35.94
C TRP A 580 8.09 -14.29 -34.49
N ALA A 581 6.92 -14.44 -33.88
CA ALA A 581 6.81 -14.87 -32.49
C ALA A 581 7.35 -16.28 -32.27
N CYS A 582 7.20 -17.19 -33.24
CA CYS A 582 7.79 -18.52 -33.17
C CYS A 582 9.33 -18.49 -33.15
N GLU A 583 9.95 -17.60 -33.93
CA GLU A 583 11.41 -17.44 -33.92
C GLU A 583 11.89 -16.79 -32.62
N SER A 584 11.19 -15.74 -32.18
CA SER A 584 11.50 -15.02 -30.94
C SER A 584 11.33 -15.90 -29.71
N ALA A 585 10.28 -16.74 -29.64
CA ALA A 585 10.05 -17.64 -28.52
C ALA A 585 11.16 -18.69 -28.37
N ARG A 586 11.65 -19.25 -29.48
CA ARG A 586 12.79 -20.18 -29.45
C ARG A 586 14.05 -19.48 -28.91
N LYS A 587 14.35 -18.30 -29.44
CA LYS A 587 15.51 -17.51 -29.00
C LYS A 587 15.43 -17.14 -27.52
N GLU A 588 14.26 -16.73 -27.03
CA GLU A 588 14.07 -16.31 -25.65
C GLU A 588 14.18 -17.51 -24.69
N LEU A 589 13.60 -18.66 -25.03
CA LEU A 589 13.73 -19.91 -24.26
C LEU A 589 15.18 -20.42 -24.17
N ASP A 590 15.99 -20.17 -25.21
CA ASP A 590 17.39 -20.57 -25.26
C ASP A 590 18.34 -19.62 -24.47
N ARG A 591 17.83 -18.52 -23.91
CA ARG A 591 18.64 -17.60 -23.11
C ARG A 591 19.02 -18.21 -21.77
N LEU A 592 20.19 -17.78 -21.26
CA LEU A 592 20.63 -18.15 -19.92
C LEU A 592 19.64 -17.72 -18.83
N VAL A 593 19.05 -16.54 -19.01
CA VAL A 593 17.99 -15.98 -18.16
C VAL A 593 16.87 -15.50 -19.08
N PRO A 594 15.87 -16.35 -19.36
CA PRO A 594 14.72 -15.94 -20.16
C PRO A 594 13.88 -14.90 -19.41
N ASN A 595 13.17 -14.06 -20.17
CA ASN A 595 12.21 -13.09 -19.65
C ASN A 595 10.78 -13.68 -19.72
N ASP A 596 10.24 -14.07 -18.57
CA ASP A 596 8.92 -14.69 -18.43
C ASP A 596 7.79 -13.82 -19.03
N PHE A 597 7.86 -12.49 -18.84
CA PHE A 597 6.90 -11.54 -19.39
C PHE A 597 6.90 -11.54 -20.94
N LYS A 598 8.07 -11.56 -21.57
CA LYS A 598 8.21 -11.66 -23.04
C LYS A 598 7.68 -13.00 -23.55
N ILE A 599 8.01 -14.10 -22.86
CA ILE A 599 7.53 -15.45 -23.23
C ILE A 599 5.99 -15.52 -23.18
N ALA A 600 5.35 -14.91 -22.19
CA ALA A 600 3.89 -14.85 -22.10
C ALA A 600 3.25 -14.18 -23.31
N PHE A 601 3.77 -13.03 -23.75
CA PHE A 601 3.27 -12.36 -24.95
C PHE A 601 3.53 -13.14 -26.24
N LEU A 602 4.70 -13.77 -26.35
CA LEU A 602 5.01 -14.62 -27.50
C LEU A 602 4.05 -15.81 -27.60
N LEU A 603 3.71 -16.44 -26.47
CA LEU A 603 2.67 -17.47 -26.41
C LEU A 603 1.32 -16.93 -26.87
N ARG A 604 0.90 -15.75 -26.38
CA ARG A 604 -0.37 -15.09 -26.79
C ARG A 604 -0.45 -14.85 -28.30
N ILE A 605 0.64 -14.41 -28.93
CA ILE A 605 0.70 -14.22 -30.39
C ILE A 605 0.56 -15.55 -31.11
N ILE A 606 1.31 -16.58 -30.71
CA ILE A 606 1.27 -17.91 -31.35
C ILE A 606 -0.13 -18.53 -31.25
N LEU A 607 -0.83 -18.30 -30.14
CA LEU A 607 -2.22 -18.73 -29.95
C LEU A 607 -3.24 -18.03 -30.87
N CYS A 608 -2.85 -16.99 -31.61
CA CYS A 608 -3.71 -16.37 -32.62
C CYS A 608 -3.54 -17.00 -34.02
N SER A 609 -2.71 -18.04 -34.18
CA SER A 609 -2.52 -18.70 -35.48
C SER A 609 -3.80 -19.39 -35.99
N HIS A 610 -3.99 -19.38 -37.31
CA HIS A 610 -5.00 -20.15 -38.02
C HIS A 610 -4.67 -21.64 -38.06
N ASN A 611 -3.38 -22.00 -37.93
CA ASN A 611 -2.92 -23.39 -37.88
C ASN A 611 -2.14 -23.68 -36.58
N LYS A 612 -2.86 -23.66 -35.46
CA LYS A 612 -2.26 -23.85 -34.12
C LYS A 612 -1.54 -25.20 -33.98
N THR A 613 -2.05 -26.27 -34.59
CA THR A 613 -1.45 -27.61 -34.55
C THR A 613 -0.02 -27.63 -35.09
N LYS A 614 0.28 -26.80 -36.11
CA LYS A 614 1.65 -26.63 -36.65
C LYS A 614 2.64 -26.16 -35.57
N HIS A 615 2.17 -25.43 -34.57
CA HIS A 615 2.99 -24.78 -33.54
C HIS A 615 2.91 -25.46 -32.16
N GLN A 616 2.19 -26.59 -32.06
CA GLN A 616 1.88 -27.26 -30.78
C GLN A 616 3.11 -27.56 -29.91
N ILE A 617 4.23 -27.99 -30.52
CA ILE A 617 5.46 -28.31 -29.77
C ILE A 617 5.99 -27.07 -29.06
N LEU A 618 6.01 -25.93 -29.74
CA LEU A 618 6.51 -24.67 -29.18
C LEU A 618 5.53 -24.08 -28.17
N ILE A 619 4.22 -24.20 -28.42
CA ILE A 619 3.17 -23.84 -27.45
C ILE A 619 3.37 -24.62 -26.16
N ASN A 620 3.54 -25.95 -26.24
CA ASN A 620 3.75 -26.78 -25.06
C ASN A 620 5.08 -26.44 -24.34
N ALA A 621 6.15 -26.14 -25.09
CA ALA A 621 7.43 -25.77 -24.50
C ALA A 621 7.35 -24.44 -23.72
N THR A 622 6.75 -23.40 -24.32
CA THR A 622 6.54 -22.09 -23.66
C THR A 622 5.62 -22.20 -22.45
N LEU A 623 4.53 -22.97 -22.56
CA LEU A 623 3.62 -23.24 -21.45
C LEU A 623 4.31 -23.94 -20.28
N ASN A 624 5.02 -25.04 -20.57
CA ASN A 624 5.73 -25.80 -19.54
C ASN A 624 6.82 -24.94 -18.87
N TYR A 625 7.48 -24.06 -19.62
CA TYR A 625 8.42 -23.11 -19.05
C TYR A 625 7.72 -22.20 -18.02
N LEU A 626 6.65 -21.51 -18.42
CA LEU A 626 5.94 -20.57 -17.53
C LEU A 626 5.39 -21.26 -16.29
N ILE A 627 4.82 -22.47 -16.40
CA ILE A 627 4.32 -23.21 -15.25
C ILE A 627 5.45 -23.57 -14.27
N ASN A 628 6.61 -23.98 -14.79
CA ASN A 628 7.74 -24.40 -13.97
C ASN A 628 8.51 -23.23 -13.34
N THR A 629 8.35 -21.99 -13.83
CA THR A 629 8.95 -20.80 -13.21
C THR A 629 8.07 -20.14 -12.16
N GLN A 630 6.81 -20.59 -12.00
CA GLN A 630 5.92 -20.09 -10.95
C GLN A 630 6.53 -20.35 -9.57
N GLN A 631 6.55 -19.32 -8.74
CA GLN A 631 7.04 -19.40 -7.36
C GLN A 631 6.00 -20.07 -6.44
N PRO A 632 6.42 -20.63 -5.29
CA PRO A 632 5.51 -21.34 -4.38
C PRO A 632 4.28 -20.53 -3.93
N SER A 633 4.42 -19.20 -3.82
CA SER A 633 3.32 -18.30 -3.46
C SER A 633 2.44 -17.88 -4.64
N GLY A 634 2.62 -18.47 -5.83
CA GLY A 634 1.77 -18.28 -7.00
C GLY A 634 2.19 -17.16 -7.97
N TYR A 635 3.22 -16.38 -7.65
CA TYR A 635 3.70 -15.28 -8.50
C TYR A 635 4.83 -15.70 -9.44
N TRP A 636 5.16 -14.83 -10.39
CA TRP A 636 6.36 -14.91 -11.21
C TRP A 636 7.32 -13.75 -10.92
N ASN A 637 8.61 -13.95 -11.12
CA ASN A 637 9.60 -12.91 -10.83
C ASN A 637 9.44 -11.71 -11.77
N SER A 638 9.70 -10.51 -11.25
CA SER A 638 9.57 -9.24 -11.97
C SER A 638 10.37 -9.26 -13.28
N SER A 639 9.67 -9.21 -14.41
CA SER A 639 10.25 -9.23 -15.75
C SER A 639 9.57 -8.26 -16.73
N ALA A 640 8.53 -7.55 -16.29
CA ALA A 640 7.91 -6.46 -17.03
C ALA A 640 8.84 -5.24 -17.02
N GLU A 641 9.47 -4.96 -18.15
CA GLU A 641 10.50 -3.93 -18.30
C GLU A 641 9.91 -2.66 -18.93
N LEU A 642 9.46 -1.74 -18.07
CA LEU A 642 8.92 -0.43 -18.43
C LEU A 642 10.09 0.53 -18.72
N ARG A 643 10.18 1.01 -19.95
CA ARG A 643 11.10 2.06 -20.38
C ARG A 643 10.53 3.43 -20.06
N ILE A 644 11.40 4.36 -19.68
CA ILE A 644 11.06 5.78 -19.53
C ILE A 644 12.00 6.58 -20.45
N PRO A 645 11.67 6.71 -21.74
CA PRO A 645 12.44 7.51 -22.68
C PRO A 645 12.45 8.98 -22.24
N LYS A 646 13.50 9.72 -22.63
CA LYS A 646 13.49 11.17 -22.49
C LYS A 646 12.31 11.75 -23.26
N PHE A 647 11.80 12.88 -22.79
CA PHE A 647 10.60 13.50 -23.34
C PHE A 647 10.67 13.81 -24.84
N ASP A 648 11.87 14.06 -25.38
CA ASP A 648 12.14 14.38 -26.78
C ASP A 648 12.55 13.17 -27.65
N ASP A 649 12.72 11.99 -27.05
CA ASP A 649 13.23 10.81 -27.74
C ASP A 649 12.19 10.20 -28.68
N THR A 650 12.45 10.33 -29.98
CA THR A 650 11.69 9.68 -31.07
C THR A 650 12.38 8.43 -31.62
N ASN A 651 13.65 8.17 -31.24
CA ASN A 651 14.47 7.07 -31.71
C ASN A 651 14.62 5.94 -30.66
N HIS A 652 13.64 5.82 -29.77
CA HIS A 652 13.57 4.86 -28.66
C HIS A 652 13.93 3.40 -29.02
N GLU A 653 13.74 2.99 -30.27
CA GLU A 653 14.08 1.65 -30.78
C GLU A 653 15.60 1.36 -30.77
N LYS A 654 16.45 2.40 -30.80
CA LYS A 654 17.92 2.27 -30.83
C LYS A 654 18.53 1.99 -29.46
N GLY A 655 17.75 2.12 -28.37
CA GLY A 655 18.10 1.61 -27.04
C GLY A 655 19.23 2.33 -26.30
N GLU A 656 19.69 3.49 -26.77
CA GLU A 656 20.79 4.22 -26.10
C GLU A 656 20.27 5.02 -24.89
N ASN A 657 20.71 4.65 -23.68
CA ASN A 657 20.52 5.39 -22.42
C ASN A 657 19.06 5.62 -21.95
N VAL A 658 18.18 4.63 -22.09
CA VAL A 658 16.80 4.69 -21.57
C VAL A 658 16.74 4.06 -20.17
N PHE A 659 16.12 4.77 -19.22
CA PHE A 659 15.87 4.22 -17.88
C PHE A 659 14.84 3.10 -17.96
N ILE A 660 15.14 1.93 -17.36
CA ILE A 660 14.24 0.78 -17.30
C ILE A 660 13.85 0.53 -15.86
N ASN A 661 12.54 0.43 -15.62
CA ASN A 661 11.96 0.05 -14.35
C ASN A 661 11.28 -1.31 -14.46
N LYS A 662 11.29 -2.08 -13.38
CA LYS A 662 10.58 -3.35 -13.29
C LYS A 662 9.42 -3.26 -12.31
N ASP A 663 8.48 -4.16 -12.49
CA ASP A 663 7.32 -4.35 -11.64
C ASP A 663 7.74 -4.97 -10.29
N HIS A 664 8.21 -4.15 -9.34
CA HIS A 664 8.79 -4.58 -8.06
C HIS A 664 7.82 -5.36 -7.16
N LYS A 665 6.50 -5.17 -7.34
CA LYS A 665 5.46 -5.93 -6.64
C LYS A 665 5.00 -7.17 -7.43
N ARG A 666 5.52 -7.40 -8.64
CA ARG A 666 5.30 -8.60 -9.48
C ARG A 666 3.85 -8.79 -9.90
N ASN A 667 2.98 -7.81 -9.64
CA ASN A 667 1.57 -7.90 -9.95
C ASN A 667 1.39 -7.85 -11.47
N PHE A 668 2.15 -6.98 -12.15
CA PHE A 668 2.04 -6.75 -13.59
C PHE A 668 2.54 -7.96 -14.41
N THR A 669 3.70 -8.53 -14.05
CA THR A 669 4.22 -9.75 -14.68
C THR A 669 3.27 -10.92 -14.42
N THR A 670 2.82 -11.11 -13.17
CA THR A 670 1.97 -12.25 -12.80
C THR A 670 0.66 -12.24 -13.58
N ILE A 671 -0.06 -11.12 -13.65
CA ILE A 671 -1.33 -11.08 -14.39
C ILE A 671 -1.12 -11.29 -15.91
N THR A 672 0.01 -10.84 -16.45
CA THR A 672 0.33 -11.00 -17.88
C THR A 672 0.56 -12.46 -18.24
N ILE A 673 1.27 -13.21 -17.37
CA ILE A 673 1.49 -14.64 -17.54
C ILE A 673 0.16 -15.40 -17.35
N LEU A 674 -0.63 -15.03 -16.35
CA LEU A 674 -1.96 -15.62 -16.15
C LEU A 674 -2.84 -15.47 -17.39
N ASP A 675 -2.88 -14.30 -18.02
CA ASP A 675 -3.64 -14.08 -19.25
C ASP A 675 -3.21 -15.04 -20.38
N ALA A 676 -1.92 -15.31 -20.52
CA ALA A 676 -1.40 -16.27 -21.49
C ALA A 676 -1.83 -17.72 -21.16
N LEU A 677 -1.78 -18.11 -19.88
CA LEU A 677 -2.23 -19.43 -19.42
C LEU A 677 -3.74 -19.63 -19.63
N ILE A 678 -4.55 -18.59 -19.35
CA ILE A 678 -6.00 -18.63 -19.53
C ILE A 678 -6.37 -18.79 -21.00
N LYS A 679 -5.75 -18.00 -21.89
CA LYS A 679 -5.98 -18.13 -23.34
C LYS A 679 -5.60 -19.51 -23.87
N TYR A 680 -4.55 -20.13 -23.31
CA TYR A 680 -4.20 -21.51 -23.64
C TYR A 680 -5.26 -22.51 -23.16
N ASP A 681 -5.82 -22.32 -21.96
CA ASP A 681 -6.89 -23.18 -21.43
C ASP A 681 -8.18 -23.05 -22.27
N GLU A 682 -8.57 -21.83 -22.63
CA GLU A 682 -9.68 -21.55 -23.56
C GLU A 682 -9.49 -22.26 -24.92
N PHE A 683 -8.25 -22.35 -25.42
CA PHE A 683 -7.91 -23.07 -26.64
C PHE A 683 -8.13 -24.59 -26.55
N ASN A 684 -7.88 -25.23 -25.40
CA ASN A 684 -8.02 -26.69 -25.27
C ASN A 684 -9.46 -27.15 -25.05
N VAL A 685 -10.35 -26.24 -24.67
CA VAL A 685 -11.79 -26.52 -24.45
C VAL A 685 -12.61 -26.30 -25.73
N SER A 686 -12.12 -25.51 -26.68
CA SER A 686 -12.70 -25.30 -28.02
C SER A 686 -12.26 -26.35 -29.03
#